data_AF-A0A4R1QYH7-F1
#
_entry.id   AF-A0A4R1QYH7-F1
#
_cell.length_a   1.000
_cell.length_b   1.000
_cell.length_c   1.000
_cell.angle_alpha   90.00
_cell.angle_beta   90.00
_cell.angle_gamma   90.00
#
_symmetry.space_group_name_H-M   'P 1'
#
loop_
_entity.id
_entity.type
_entity.pdbx_description
1 polymer ?
#
loop_
_entity_poly.entity_id
_entity_poly.type
_entity_poly.pdbx_seq_one_letter_code
_entity_poly.pdbx_strand_id
1 'polypeptide(L)'
;MFKKVVSYSIIFILLLLFVNPVVVEAAPITDEQLEDSIVRAGDYLLSLQTDRGLWQADIRINPRETAYFMITAKYLQIEDLEEAIGTSATWLLDHINEDGGWGFFDEGGTSEVSISAIVRLALLVNGVDENREELKRSAVFVENNGGLKNTDIFCKTFYALFNLYEEPWDSPHSKIFFPDLSILYLDNTDEYSPYSSMAWGREAGIAMSVIKEYRKRENLHIKSSELNLAEQWMVSHQLEDGCWYTLLGTCLNMIALHEIDSEKHAPRIERGMEWINSNRESDGYQKRFILSVWDTSFAISALSKSNIDSSADSLLKAATWIVNAQTQGGGYNWSNAPSGGWSYNEYNILYPDNDDTALAINALNDLRFTSYSAEFRKRMAVEKGKEWLLYMQNDDGGWGTFERFDGDKDFKDPTESTEDPSVADITGHVLTALSSCGYTVDDPVIQKCLDYIKKDQNDQGAWYGRWGLCYLYGTSCILQGLADIGYDMNDEFIVKAVDWLLAQQNDDGGWGEHFSWWSEKNGISFTEMGPSTPEQTAWVIMALMKVDSDKYMPQIEEGVQYILDNQKEYGGWEHPYYTVLGLNPYKNTYYPHYFSLAALSDYAKVKGIVIDTPAANGEVRTDKETYLMLDNFSYEDVADEVKGSLKKADLSVTFEETGKNAFLLGLYNGGKEALEDVVVTVYDEKTNDIILTYDFDTLKGEERISKVLSFSDEREDSKSLRIVSEYTSRGEGREIVDRYQISLTKVNRVNISIFTIVVFVVIVLLCICLFILFRNTNIQLIKFAFKNLGRNRTRTVLTFIGIVIGISATAGSISLGQAFDQKLRKDFESFGAGRIIILSEKVDISVSPPTQSFEKAASLRLTDDVVNEIKKIENVKSVCPVMNYETTVTFRGESTNCFIQFVDLDTFQQMTPLQIDKGRILEKGDGLTANVGYDISAKAFSETIEVGDTLRIGNFNVSTKGIFQETDGMSGRIESIVTPNIVIYLPLEMADKFVRKDYYDVIEVKVIDTNKTKTTDEKINNILEDKYPNRIFSTVYTEKLQSTVSEILYQFDLIISLIGIFCLLVSGIGIMNMVIVNMTERRQEIGIMMAIGAPNKTIIKILVLELVFLGIVGGIAGFIGGLFVVLITQFIAQILTMPNFAFILSLSMFLGIAIVLFFGVIPIIKELKKEPIEALR
;
A
#
# COMPACT_ATOMS: atom_id res chain seq x y z
N MET A 1 -56.71 -29.67 -13.06
CA MET A 1 -55.71 -28.67 -12.67
C MET A 1 -55.47 -28.69 -11.17
N PHE A 2 -56.51 -28.51 -10.34
CA PHE A 2 -56.41 -28.63 -8.87
C PHE A 2 -55.90 -30.00 -8.37
N LYS A 3 -56.35 -31.13 -8.97
CA LYS A 3 -55.80 -32.46 -8.66
C LYS A 3 -54.33 -32.65 -9.05
N LYS A 4 -53.83 -31.96 -10.07
CA LYS A 4 -52.42 -32.00 -10.46
C LYS A 4 -51.58 -31.14 -9.52
N VAL A 5 -52.05 -29.96 -9.14
CA VAL A 5 -51.40 -29.11 -8.13
C VAL A 5 -51.31 -29.83 -6.79
N VAL A 6 -52.40 -30.48 -6.33
CA VAL A 6 -52.38 -31.28 -5.09
C VAL A 6 -51.48 -32.51 -5.21
N SER A 7 -51.40 -33.15 -6.39
CA SER A 7 -50.47 -34.29 -6.59
C SER A 7 -49.00 -33.82 -6.60
N TYR A 8 -48.69 -32.67 -7.19
CA TYR A 8 -47.34 -32.10 -7.16
C TYR A 8 -46.98 -31.57 -5.77
N SER A 9 -47.91 -30.98 -5.02
CA SER A 9 -47.68 -30.57 -3.64
C SER A 9 -47.52 -31.77 -2.70
N ILE A 10 -48.25 -32.87 -2.91
CA ILE A 10 -48.08 -34.11 -2.12
C ILE A 10 -46.78 -34.82 -2.51
N ILE A 11 -46.36 -34.80 -3.78
CA ILE A 11 -45.05 -35.32 -4.21
C ILE A 11 -43.91 -34.44 -3.66
N PHE A 12 -44.10 -33.12 -3.59
CA PHE A 12 -43.13 -32.17 -3.03
C PHE A 12 -43.03 -32.32 -1.49
N ILE A 13 -44.15 -32.53 -0.81
CA ILE A 13 -44.19 -32.81 0.64
C ILE A 13 -43.67 -34.22 0.97
N LEU A 14 -43.92 -35.22 0.13
CA LEU A 14 -43.33 -36.56 0.28
C LEU A 14 -41.82 -36.55 -0.03
N LEU A 15 -41.35 -35.73 -0.97
CA LEU A 15 -39.92 -35.53 -1.22
C LEU A 15 -39.23 -34.81 -0.05
N LEU A 16 -39.93 -33.91 0.65
CA LEU A 16 -39.44 -33.26 1.88
C LEU A 16 -39.49 -34.17 3.13
N LEU A 17 -40.30 -35.24 3.12
CA LEU A 17 -40.45 -36.16 4.25
C LEU A 17 -39.60 -37.45 4.14
N PHE A 18 -38.88 -37.65 3.03
CA PHE A 18 -38.00 -38.82 2.81
C PHE A 18 -36.50 -38.50 2.75
N VAL A 19 -36.08 -37.28 3.09
CA VAL A 19 -34.67 -36.98 3.37
C VAL A 19 -34.41 -37.21 4.85
N ASN A 20 -34.31 -38.48 5.23
CA ASN A 20 -33.46 -38.84 6.36
C ASN A 20 -32.01 -38.86 5.84
N PRO A 21 -31.04 -38.44 6.64
CA PRO A 21 -29.69 -38.16 6.20
C PRO A 21 -29.07 -39.47 5.70
N VAL A 22 -28.92 -39.57 4.38
CA VAL A 22 -27.85 -40.39 3.85
C VAL A 22 -26.60 -39.57 4.12
N VAL A 23 -25.75 -40.07 5.01
CA VAL A 23 -24.35 -39.68 5.07
C VAL A 23 -23.80 -39.99 3.69
N VAL A 24 -23.81 -38.98 2.83
CA VAL A 24 -23.07 -38.98 1.58
C VAL A 24 -21.65 -38.74 2.04
N GLU A 25 -20.79 -39.76 1.96
CA GLU A 25 -19.35 -39.53 2.01
C GLU A 25 -19.05 -38.39 1.05
N ALA A 26 -18.54 -37.27 1.57
CA ALA A 26 -18.17 -36.12 0.77
C ALA A 26 -17.29 -36.60 -0.38
N ALA A 27 -17.57 -36.15 -1.61
CA ALA A 27 -16.67 -36.40 -2.71
C ALA A 27 -15.28 -35.84 -2.31
N PRO A 28 -14.18 -36.55 -2.59
CA PRO A 28 -12.86 -36.07 -2.22
C PRO A 28 -12.58 -34.72 -2.87
N ILE A 29 -11.98 -33.79 -2.10
CA ILE A 29 -11.54 -32.48 -2.59
C ILE A 29 -10.67 -32.69 -3.81
N THR A 30 -11.08 -32.14 -4.95
CA THR A 30 -10.31 -32.26 -6.20
C THR A 30 -9.26 -31.16 -6.29
N ASP A 31 -8.08 -31.47 -6.84
CA ASP A 31 -6.99 -30.51 -7.06
C ASP A 31 -7.48 -29.24 -7.80
N GLU A 32 -8.35 -29.41 -8.82
CA GLU A 32 -8.94 -28.31 -9.59
C GLU A 32 -9.81 -27.37 -8.73
N GLN A 33 -10.59 -27.93 -7.80
CA GLN A 33 -11.42 -27.14 -6.88
C GLN A 33 -10.57 -26.34 -5.90
N LEU A 34 -9.49 -26.95 -5.39
CA LEU A 34 -8.58 -26.31 -4.45
C LEU A 34 -7.79 -25.19 -5.14
N GLU A 35 -7.25 -25.47 -6.34
CA GLU A 35 -6.53 -24.50 -7.17
C GLU A 35 -7.41 -23.30 -7.53
N ASP A 36 -8.63 -23.52 -8.05
CA ASP A 36 -9.58 -22.45 -8.35
C ASP A 36 -9.90 -21.59 -7.12
N SER A 37 -10.14 -22.23 -5.97
CA SER A 37 -10.43 -21.52 -4.73
C SER A 37 -9.26 -20.64 -4.29
N ILE A 38 -8.03 -21.15 -4.33
CA ILE A 38 -6.83 -20.42 -3.92
C ILE A 38 -6.58 -19.24 -4.88
N VAL A 39 -6.67 -19.46 -6.19
CA VAL A 39 -6.51 -18.39 -7.20
C VAL A 39 -7.55 -17.29 -7.00
N ARG A 40 -8.83 -17.63 -6.87
CA ARG A 40 -9.89 -16.63 -6.64
C ARG A 40 -9.70 -15.88 -5.34
N ALA A 41 -9.26 -16.56 -4.28
CA ALA A 41 -9.00 -15.93 -2.99
C ALA A 41 -7.79 -14.98 -3.03
N GLY A 42 -6.70 -15.36 -3.68
CA GLY A 42 -5.52 -14.49 -3.83
C GLY A 42 -5.78 -13.31 -4.76
N ASP A 43 -6.49 -13.49 -5.88
CA ASP A 43 -6.90 -12.40 -6.77
C ASP A 43 -7.81 -11.40 -6.03
N TYR A 44 -8.77 -11.91 -5.24
CA TYR A 44 -9.63 -11.08 -4.42
C TYR A 44 -8.83 -10.32 -3.37
N LEU A 45 -7.94 -10.99 -2.63
CA LEU A 45 -7.10 -10.33 -1.63
C LEU A 45 -6.20 -9.25 -2.27
N LEU A 46 -5.56 -9.52 -3.41
CA LEU A 46 -4.79 -8.51 -4.16
C LEU A 46 -5.64 -7.33 -4.60
N SER A 47 -6.91 -7.55 -4.96
CA SER A 47 -7.83 -6.46 -5.32
C SER A 47 -8.17 -5.50 -4.16
N LEU A 48 -7.93 -5.94 -2.91
CA LEU A 48 -8.11 -5.13 -1.71
C LEU A 48 -6.86 -4.30 -1.34
N GLN A 49 -5.73 -4.50 -2.04
CA GLN A 49 -4.52 -3.72 -1.79
C GLN A 49 -4.72 -2.27 -2.21
N THR A 50 -4.34 -1.34 -1.35
CA THR A 50 -4.35 0.10 -1.66
C THR A 50 -3.20 0.49 -2.59
N ASP A 51 -3.30 1.67 -3.22
CA ASP A 51 -2.20 2.23 -4.05
C ASP A 51 -0.88 2.41 -3.29
N ARG A 52 -0.95 2.53 -1.95
CA ARG A 52 0.23 2.62 -1.07
C ARG A 52 0.91 1.26 -0.86
N GLY A 53 0.30 0.17 -1.30
CA GLY A 53 0.80 -1.20 -1.13
C GLY A 53 0.37 -1.88 0.17
N LEU A 54 -0.47 -1.24 0.99
CA LEU A 54 -0.96 -1.79 2.25
C LEU A 54 -2.39 -2.35 2.11
N TRP A 55 -2.77 -3.24 3.02
CA TRP A 55 -4.14 -3.67 3.28
C TRP A 55 -4.65 -3.01 4.55
N GLN A 56 -5.92 -2.61 4.55
CA GLN A 56 -6.57 -2.01 5.69
C GLN A 56 -8.04 -2.42 5.70
N ALA A 57 -8.42 -3.25 6.66
CA ALA A 57 -9.79 -3.72 6.82
C ALA A 57 -10.70 -2.63 7.40
N ASP A 58 -12.01 -2.84 7.21
CA ASP A 58 -13.02 -2.12 7.96
C ASP A 58 -13.19 -2.78 9.33
N ILE A 59 -13.09 -1.96 10.40
CA ILE A 59 -13.17 -2.42 11.78
C ILE A 59 -14.47 -1.94 12.41
N ARG A 60 -15.38 -2.87 12.69
CA ARG A 60 -16.68 -2.59 13.30
C ARG A 60 -16.76 -3.14 14.71
N ILE A 61 -17.15 -2.28 15.64
CA ILE A 61 -17.18 -2.55 17.09
C ILE A 61 -18.61 -2.42 17.56
N ASN A 62 -19.03 -1.21 17.97
CA ASN A 62 -20.35 -0.95 18.47
C ASN A 62 -20.77 0.52 18.31
N PRO A 63 -22.07 0.83 18.47
CA PRO A 63 -22.62 2.16 18.24
C PRO A 63 -22.06 3.29 19.13
N ARG A 64 -21.36 2.97 20.23
CA ARG A 64 -20.81 3.98 21.14
C ARG A 64 -19.73 4.85 20.49
N GLU A 65 -19.00 4.30 19.53
CA GLU A 65 -17.90 5.00 18.86
C GLU A 65 -18.45 6.21 18.09
N THR A 66 -19.51 5.99 17.30
CA THR A 66 -20.25 7.04 16.61
C THR A 66 -20.85 8.07 17.58
N ALA A 67 -21.34 7.61 18.74
CA ALA A 67 -21.86 8.51 19.78
C ALA A 67 -20.77 9.45 20.35
N TYR A 68 -19.55 8.96 20.60
CA TYR A 68 -18.43 9.78 21.08
C TYR A 68 -18.09 10.90 20.10
N PHE A 69 -18.03 10.60 18.81
CA PHE A 69 -17.82 11.60 17.76
C PHE A 69 -18.90 12.68 17.82
N MET A 70 -20.17 12.27 17.75
CA MET A 70 -21.31 13.19 17.70
C MET A 70 -21.41 14.10 18.94
N ILE A 71 -21.14 13.56 20.12
CA ILE A 71 -21.15 14.34 21.36
C ILE A 71 -19.99 15.34 21.37
N THR A 72 -18.80 14.89 20.99
CA THR A 72 -17.59 15.73 20.97
C THR A 72 -17.72 16.88 19.97
N ALA A 73 -18.15 16.60 18.75
CA ALA A 73 -18.39 17.62 17.72
C ALA A 73 -19.40 18.67 18.21
N LYS A 74 -20.47 18.23 18.86
CA LYS A 74 -21.48 19.13 19.43
C LYS A 74 -20.92 19.99 20.57
N TYR A 75 -20.16 19.37 21.47
CA TYR A 75 -19.58 20.02 22.63
C TYR A 75 -18.57 21.10 22.24
N LEU A 76 -17.71 20.79 21.27
CA LEU A 76 -16.69 21.70 20.74
C LEU A 76 -17.24 22.75 19.75
N GLN A 77 -18.53 22.68 19.40
CA GLN A 77 -19.21 23.61 18.49
C GLN A 77 -18.57 23.66 17.09
N ILE A 78 -18.23 22.49 16.53
CA ILE A 78 -17.68 22.40 15.16
C ILE A 78 -18.82 22.51 14.14
N GLU A 79 -18.84 23.59 13.36
CA GLU A 79 -19.96 23.93 12.47
C GLU A 79 -19.97 23.14 11.14
N ASP A 80 -18.80 22.73 10.62
CA ASP A 80 -18.66 22.11 9.29
C ASP A 80 -18.99 20.59 9.23
N LEU A 81 -19.75 20.07 10.21
CA LEU A 81 -20.02 18.62 10.35
C LEU A 81 -21.50 18.23 10.33
N GLU A 82 -22.41 19.14 9.95
CA GLU A 82 -23.86 18.86 9.95
C GLU A 82 -24.23 17.63 9.11
N GLU A 83 -23.64 17.47 7.92
CA GLU A 83 -23.89 16.30 7.07
C GLU A 83 -23.38 15.00 7.71
N ALA A 84 -22.16 15.03 8.24
CA ALA A 84 -21.54 13.88 8.91
C ALA A 84 -22.36 13.44 10.14
N ILE A 85 -22.80 14.40 10.96
CA ILE A 85 -23.64 14.17 12.14
C ILE A 85 -25.02 13.63 11.71
N GLY A 86 -25.60 14.16 10.64
CA GLY A 86 -26.88 13.70 10.10
C GLY A 86 -26.84 12.24 9.64
N THR A 87 -25.79 11.86 8.90
CA THR A 87 -25.57 10.47 8.46
C THR A 87 -25.35 9.55 9.66
N SER A 88 -24.51 9.95 10.60
CA SER A 88 -24.23 9.21 11.85
C SER A 88 -25.49 9.02 12.72
N ALA A 89 -26.33 10.04 12.83
CA ALA A 89 -27.59 9.98 13.57
C ALA A 89 -28.58 9.02 12.91
N THR A 90 -28.66 9.03 11.57
CA THR A 90 -29.51 8.10 10.80
C THR A 90 -29.04 6.67 11.02
N TRP A 91 -27.73 6.43 10.93
CA TRP A 91 -27.13 5.14 11.20
C TRP A 91 -27.46 4.61 12.60
N LEU A 92 -27.28 5.43 13.64
CA LEU A 92 -27.62 5.02 15.02
C LEU A 92 -29.09 4.63 15.18
N LEU A 93 -30.00 5.38 14.54
CA LEU A 93 -31.43 5.11 14.61
C LEU A 93 -31.83 3.83 13.87
N ASP A 94 -31.14 3.51 12.79
CA ASP A 94 -31.37 2.29 12.00
C ASP A 94 -30.86 1.02 12.72
N HIS A 95 -29.94 1.16 13.69
CA HIS A 95 -29.35 0.07 14.46
C HIS A 95 -29.87 -0.04 15.91
N ILE A 96 -31.04 0.54 16.21
CA ILE A 96 -31.68 0.35 17.52
C ILE A 96 -32.29 -1.05 17.63
N ASN A 97 -32.06 -1.73 18.74
CA ASN A 97 -32.62 -3.06 19.00
C ASN A 97 -34.14 -3.00 19.27
N GLU A 98 -34.81 -4.15 19.17
CA GLU A 98 -36.26 -4.26 19.40
C GLU A 98 -36.66 -3.80 20.81
N ASP A 99 -35.80 -4.05 21.80
CA ASP A 99 -35.95 -3.64 23.20
C ASP A 99 -35.77 -2.12 23.45
N GLY A 100 -35.34 -1.37 22.43
CA GLY A 100 -35.13 0.07 22.48
C GLY A 100 -33.71 0.50 22.85
N GLY A 101 -32.79 -0.42 23.12
CA GLY A 101 -31.39 -0.09 23.41
C GLY A 101 -30.44 -0.30 22.24
N TRP A 102 -29.14 -0.14 22.54
CA TRP A 102 -28.00 -0.49 21.71
C TRP A 102 -27.02 -1.35 22.51
N GLY A 103 -26.32 -2.28 21.85
CA GLY A 103 -25.49 -3.29 22.49
C GLY A 103 -24.01 -3.24 22.13
N PHE A 104 -23.28 -4.31 22.48
CA PHE A 104 -21.86 -4.51 22.17
C PHE A 104 -21.55 -4.80 20.70
N PHE A 105 -22.58 -5.02 19.89
CA PHE A 105 -22.50 -5.27 18.46
C PHE A 105 -23.24 -4.14 17.73
N ASP A 106 -22.81 -3.81 16.53
CA ASP A 106 -23.50 -2.84 15.68
C ASP A 106 -24.81 -3.42 15.13
N GLU A 107 -24.84 -4.72 14.84
CA GLU A 107 -26.00 -5.45 14.38
C GLU A 107 -26.55 -6.42 15.47
N GLY A 108 -27.72 -6.09 16.02
CA GLY A 108 -28.45 -6.96 16.94
C GLY A 108 -27.78 -7.16 18.31
N GLY A 109 -28.09 -8.28 18.97
CA GLY A 109 -27.55 -8.63 20.29
C GLY A 109 -28.31 -8.04 21.48
N THR A 110 -27.78 -8.25 22.68
CA THR A 110 -28.36 -7.71 23.92
C THR A 110 -27.93 -6.26 24.09
N SER A 111 -28.89 -5.38 24.31
CA SER A 111 -28.63 -3.97 24.59
C SER A 111 -27.90 -3.80 25.93
N GLU A 112 -26.95 -2.88 26.01
CA GLU A 112 -26.20 -2.55 27.22
C GLU A 112 -26.53 -1.12 27.66
N VAL A 113 -26.67 -0.90 28.96
CA VAL A 113 -27.22 0.35 29.52
C VAL A 113 -26.33 1.56 29.27
N SER A 114 -25.01 1.41 29.32
CA SER A 114 -24.02 2.48 29.10
C SER A 114 -23.98 2.91 27.63
N ILE A 115 -23.92 1.95 26.70
CA ILE A 115 -23.97 2.17 25.25
C ILE A 115 -25.32 2.81 24.88
N SER A 116 -26.43 2.28 25.41
CA SER A 116 -27.76 2.83 25.14
C SER A 116 -27.91 4.26 25.63
N ALA A 117 -27.45 4.55 26.84
CA ALA A 117 -27.51 5.88 27.42
C ALA A 117 -26.65 6.89 26.62
N ILE A 118 -25.43 6.53 26.24
CA ILE A 118 -24.55 7.46 25.51
C ILE A 118 -25.01 7.71 24.08
N VAL A 119 -25.52 6.69 23.38
CA VAL A 119 -26.13 6.85 22.05
C VAL A 119 -27.35 7.76 22.12
N ARG A 120 -28.21 7.56 23.13
CA ARG A 120 -29.36 8.43 23.38
C ARG A 120 -28.93 9.88 23.65
N LEU A 121 -27.88 10.09 24.45
CA LEU A 121 -27.31 11.42 24.68
C LEU A 121 -26.86 12.05 23.36
N ALA A 122 -26.09 11.34 22.54
CA ALA A 122 -25.58 11.81 21.26
C ALA A 122 -26.69 12.29 20.32
N LEU A 123 -27.78 11.52 20.20
CA LEU A 123 -28.93 11.89 19.38
C LEU A 123 -29.64 13.15 19.92
N LEU A 124 -29.86 13.23 21.23
CA LEU A 124 -30.55 14.37 21.86
C LEU A 124 -29.75 15.68 21.76
N VAL A 125 -28.45 15.66 22.06
CA VAL A 125 -27.62 16.88 22.02
C VAL A 125 -27.45 17.41 20.59
N ASN A 126 -27.59 16.53 19.59
CA ASN A 126 -27.59 16.89 18.17
C ASN A 126 -28.98 17.20 17.60
N GLY A 127 -30.00 17.34 18.45
CA GLY A 127 -31.31 17.88 18.05
C GLY A 127 -32.30 16.88 17.47
N VAL A 128 -32.06 15.57 17.63
CA VAL A 128 -33.08 14.55 17.30
C VAL A 128 -34.24 14.67 18.29
N ASP A 129 -35.48 14.76 17.76
CA ASP A 129 -36.69 14.96 18.56
C ASP A 129 -36.89 13.84 19.59
N GLU A 130 -36.93 14.19 20.87
CA GLU A 130 -37.17 13.28 22.00
C GLU A 130 -38.50 12.52 21.90
N ASN A 131 -39.45 13.04 21.11
CA ASN A 131 -40.76 12.42 20.92
C ASN A 131 -40.78 11.29 19.89
N ARG A 132 -39.67 11.06 19.18
CA ARG A 132 -39.50 9.91 18.31
C ARG A 132 -39.70 8.61 19.10
N GLU A 133 -40.30 7.62 18.44
CA GLU A 133 -40.61 6.35 19.07
C GLU A 133 -39.33 5.62 19.52
N GLU A 134 -38.26 5.74 18.74
CA GLU A 134 -36.95 5.17 19.03
C GLU A 134 -36.36 5.73 20.35
N LEU A 135 -36.37 7.06 20.53
CA LEU A 135 -35.83 7.70 21.74
C LEU A 135 -36.70 7.48 22.99
N LYS A 136 -38.02 7.31 22.81
CA LYS A 136 -38.93 6.90 23.89
C LYS A 136 -38.65 5.48 24.36
N ARG A 137 -38.50 4.53 23.43
CA ARG A 137 -38.12 3.15 23.76
C ARG A 137 -36.78 3.10 24.47
N SER A 138 -35.79 3.85 23.98
CA SER A 138 -34.48 3.95 24.63
C SER A 138 -34.54 4.54 26.04
N ALA A 139 -35.36 5.58 26.27
CA ALA A 139 -35.55 6.12 27.62
C ALA A 139 -36.10 5.05 28.58
N VAL A 140 -37.13 4.30 28.16
CA VAL A 140 -37.72 3.21 28.94
C VAL A 140 -36.70 2.10 29.20
N PHE A 141 -35.91 1.72 28.20
CA PHE A 141 -34.85 0.72 28.35
C PHE A 141 -33.82 1.15 29.40
N VAL A 142 -33.29 2.37 29.29
CA VAL A 142 -32.28 2.90 30.22
C VAL A 142 -32.85 3.00 31.64
N GLU A 143 -34.08 3.47 31.82
CA GLU A 143 -34.74 3.54 33.13
C GLU A 143 -34.93 2.16 33.77
N ASN A 144 -35.42 1.18 33.00
CA ASN A 144 -35.65 -0.18 33.48
C ASN A 144 -34.36 -0.89 33.90
N ASN A 145 -33.22 -0.52 33.32
CA ASN A 145 -31.91 -1.10 33.62
C ASN A 145 -31.11 -0.30 34.69
N GLY A 146 -31.79 0.55 35.47
CA GLY A 146 -31.20 1.27 36.61
C GLY A 146 -30.62 2.64 36.28
N GLY A 147 -30.84 3.14 35.06
CA GLY A 147 -30.47 4.47 34.62
C GLY A 147 -28.97 4.76 34.69
N LEU A 148 -28.62 6.05 34.75
CA LEU A 148 -27.23 6.52 34.77
C LEU A 148 -26.41 6.03 35.99
N LYS A 149 -27.06 5.46 37.02
CA LYS A 149 -26.34 4.88 38.17
C LYS A 149 -25.61 3.59 37.80
N ASN A 150 -26.18 2.82 36.87
CA ASN A 150 -25.68 1.54 36.39
C ASN A 150 -24.82 1.63 35.13
N THR A 151 -24.54 2.84 34.62
CA THR A 151 -23.66 3.02 33.46
C THR A 151 -22.17 3.07 33.86
N ASP A 152 -21.29 2.83 32.89
CA ASP A 152 -19.84 2.96 33.05
C ASP A 152 -19.36 4.40 33.28
N ILE A 153 -18.07 4.53 33.59
CA ILE A 153 -17.45 5.82 33.90
C ILE A 153 -17.42 6.76 32.68
N PHE A 154 -17.21 6.24 31.47
CA PHE A 154 -17.15 7.04 30.25
C PHE A 154 -18.51 7.69 29.96
N CYS A 155 -19.58 6.92 30.03
CA CYS A 155 -20.96 7.39 29.88
C CYS A 155 -21.27 8.50 30.88
N LYS A 156 -20.93 8.29 32.16
CA LYS A 156 -21.12 9.30 33.22
C LYS A 156 -20.37 10.59 32.93
N THR A 157 -19.12 10.50 32.46
CA THR A 157 -18.31 11.67 32.09
C THR A 157 -18.98 12.49 30.99
N PHE A 158 -19.44 11.85 29.91
CA PHE A 158 -20.12 12.58 28.83
C PHE A 158 -21.45 13.20 29.27
N TYR A 159 -22.24 12.56 30.12
CA TYR A 159 -23.43 13.18 30.71
C TYR A 159 -23.08 14.37 31.63
N ALA A 160 -22.01 14.25 32.41
CA ALA A 160 -21.56 15.30 33.31
C ALA A 160 -21.06 16.55 32.56
N LEU A 161 -20.47 16.40 31.36
CA LEU A 161 -20.08 17.53 30.49
C LEU A 161 -21.27 18.45 30.14
N PHE A 162 -22.48 17.90 30.04
CA PHE A 162 -23.71 18.66 29.75
C PHE A 162 -24.51 19.03 31.03
N ASN A 163 -23.93 18.82 32.22
CA ASN A 163 -24.62 18.98 33.51
C ASN A 163 -25.89 18.10 33.64
N LEU A 164 -25.89 16.92 33.01
CA LEU A 164 -27.00 15.97 33.01
C LEU A 164 -26.77 14.77 33.95
N TYR A 165 -25.75 14.83 34.80
CA TYR A 165 -25.46 13.84 35.82
C TYR A 165 -25.49 14.50 37.21
N GLU A 166 -26.28 13.94 38.13
CA GLU A 166 -26.59 14.58 39.42
C GLU A 166 -25.42 14.61 40.41
N GLU A 167 -24.43 13.71 40.28
CA GLU A 167 -23.31 13.67 41.22
C GLU A 167 -22.29 14.79 40.90
N PRO A 168 -21.93 15.63 41.87
CA PRO A 168 -20.89 16.64 41.71
C PRO A 168 -19.54 16.04 41.31
N TRP A 169 -18.78 16.74 40.46
CA TRP A 169 -17.40 16.38 40.05
C TRP A 169 -16.42 16.22 41.24
N ASP A 170 -16.77 16.75 42.41
CA ASP A 170 -15.99 16.77 43.66
C ASP A 170 -16.51 15.80 44.75
N SER A 171 -17.52 14.98 44.49
CA SER A 171 -18.02 14.04 45.51
C SER A 171 -16.99 12.94 45.83
N PRO A 172 -16.65 12.69 47.12
CA PRO A 172 -15.79 11.57 47.54
C PRO A 172 -16.44 10.19 47.33
N HIS A 173 -17.74 10.16 46.97
CA HIS A 173 -18.47 8.96 46.54
C HIS A 173 -18.73 8.94 45.03
N SER A 174 -18.23 9.95 44.29
CA SER A 174 -18.37 10.00 42.85
C SER A 174 -17.77 8.73 42.25
N LYS A 175 -18.61 7.94 41.57
CA LYS A 175 -18.15 6.79 40.78
C LYS A 175 -17.39 7.22 39.51
N ILE A 176 -17.17 8.53 39.34
CA ILE A 176 -16.25 9.14 38.41
C ILE A 176 -14.86 9.20 39.10
N PHE A 177 -14.28 8.03 39.36
CA PHE A 177 -12.96 7.90 39.97
C PHE A 177 -11.89 8.15 38.91
N PHE A 178 -11.16 9.26 39.06
CA PHE A 178 -9.95 9.52 38.27
C PHE A 178 -8.82 9.84 39.22
N PRO A 179 -7.61 9.32 38.94
CA PRO A 179 -6.44 9.62 39.75
C PRO A 179 -6.15 11.12 39.70
N ASP A 180 -5.68 11.63 40.83
CA ASP A 180 -5.19 13.00 40.96
C ASP A 180 -4.03 13.21 39.97
N LEU A 181 -3.96 14.37 39.30
CA LEU A 181 -2.90 14.64 38.32
C LEU A 181 -1.48 14.61 38.92
N SER A 182 -1.35 14.62 40.23
CA SER A 182 -0.09 14.32 40.94
C SER A 182 0.51 12.96 40.58
N ILE A 183 -0.26 12.00 40.04
CA ILE A 183 0.29 10.73 39.54
C ILE A 183 1.31 10.92 38.40
N LEU A 184 1.25 12.04 37.67
CA LEU A 184 2.21 12.36 36.60
C LEU A 184 3.62 12.68 37.12
N TYR A 185 3.78 12.88 38.43
CA TYR A 185 5.10 13.04 39.06
C TYR A 185 5.71 11.74 39.58
N LEU A 186 4.94 10.64 39.54
CA LEU A 186 5.44 9.35 39.96
C LEU A 186 6.46 8.84 38.94
N ASP A 187 7.45 8.11 39.43
CA ASP A 187 8.41 7.41 38.57
C ASP A 187 7.65 6.34 37.75
N ASN A 188 8.12 6.03 36.54
CA ASN A 188 7.46 5.03 35.69
C ASN A 188 7.49 3.62 36.31
N THR A 189 8.35 3.40 37.32
CA THR A 189 8.42 2.15 38.09
C THR A 189 7.43 2.06 39.26
N ASP A 190 6.67 3.13 39.54
CA ASP A 190 5.66 3.15 40.60
C ASP A 190 4.34 2.49 40.14
N GLU A 191 3.74 1.65 40.99
CA GLU A 191 2.50 0.92 40.67
C GLU A 191 1.31 1.85 40.39
N TYR A 192 1.30 3.07 40.95
CA TYR A 192 0.25 4.08 40.71
C TYR A 192 0.57 5.06 39.58
N SER A 193 1.72 4.91 38.93
CA SER A 193 2.10 5.73 37.78
C SER A 193 1.11 5.53 36.64
N PRO A 194 0.74 6.57 35.86
CA PRO A 194 -0.07 6.37 34.65
C PRO A 194 0.61 5.42 33.64
N TYR A 195 1.93 5.25 33.77
CA TYR A 195 2.78 4.37 32.98
C TYR A 195 2.72 2.90 33.40
N SER A 196 2.02 2.55 34.48
CA SER A 196 1.69 1.16 34.85
C SER A 196 0.39 0.65 34.20
N SER A 197 -0.39 1.55 33.58
CA SER A 197 -1.62 1.23 32.87
C SER A 197 -1.39 1.17 31.35
N MET A 198 -2.07 0.27 30.64
CA MET A 198 -2.08 0.17 29.18
C MET A 198 -2.26 1.54 28.50
N ALA A 199 -1.64 1.70 27.33
CA ALA A 199 -1.61 2.94 26.55
C ALA A 199 -3.00 3.59 26.38
N TRP A 200 -4.03 2.81 26.04
CA TRP A 200 -5.40 3.31 25.84
C TRP A 200 -6.02 3.89 27.12
N GLY A 201 -5.79 3.24 28.26
CA GLY A 201 -6.34 3.64 29.56
C GLY A 201 -5.66 4.91 30.06
N ARG A 202 -4.36 5.04 29.79
CA ARG A 202 -3.53 6.20 30.09
C ARG A 202 -4.03 7.46 29.37
N GLU A 203 -4.23 7.35 28.06
CA GLU A 203 -4.72 8.43 27.20
C GLU A 203 -6.07 8.99 27.66
N ALA A 204 -7.06 8.10 27.84
CA ALA A 204 -8.37 8.50 28.30
C ALA A 204 -8.33 9.03 29.75
N GLY A 205 -7.60 8.35 30.64
CA GLY A 205 -7.53 8.67 32.06
C GLY A 205 -6.96 10.06 32.35
N ILE A 206 -5.85 10.43 31.71
CA ILE A 206 -5.22 11.75 31.89
C ILE A 206 -6.16 12.87 31.43
N ALA A 207 -6.76 12.74 30.25
CA ALA A 207 -7.70 13.71 29.72
C ALA A 207 -8.93 13.88 30.65
N MET A 208 -9.48 12.79 31.16
CA MET A 208 -10.61 12.82 32.09
C MET A 208 -10.24 13.46 33.44
N SER A 209 -9.03 13.24 33.96
CA SER A 209 -8.52 13.94 35.15
C SER A 209 -8.44 15.45 34.95
N VAL A 210 -7.98 15.91 33.77
CA VAL A 210 -7.95 17.34 33.41
C VAL A 210 -9.35 17.92 33.37
N ILE A 211 -10.29 17.28 32.66
CA ILE A 211 -11.69 17.73 32.55
C ILE A 211 -12.30 17.89 33.94
N LYS A 212 -12.10 16.90 34.82
CA LYS A 212 -12.59 16.93 36.20
C LYS A 212 -12.02 18.12 36.98
N GLU A 213 -10.72 18.38 36.91
CA GLU A 213 -10.11 19.48 37.66
C GLU A 213 -10.58 20.86 37.18
N TYR A 214 -10.79 21.05 35.89
CA TYR A 214 -11.37 22.28 35.34
C TYR A 214 -12.83 22.46 35.77
N ARG A 215 -13.63 21.38 35.74
CA ARG A 215 -15.06 21.43 36.10
C ARG A 215 -15.33 21.57 37.61
N LYS A 216 -14.45 21.10 38.48
CA LYS A 216 -14.55 21.33 39.94
C LYS A 216 -14.39 22.80 40.33
N ARG A 217 -13.62 23.57 39.58
CA ARG A 217 -13.14 24.89 40.00
C ARG A 217 -13.86 25.99 39.21
N GLU A 218 -15.14 26.22 39.51
CA GLU A 218 -16.00 27.19 38.80
C GLU A 218 -15.48 28.64 38.72
N ASN A 219 -14.39 29.03 39.37
CA ASN A 219 -13.83 30.39 39.30
C ASN A 219 -12.37 30.46 39.81
N LEU A 220 -11.33 30.31 38.96
CA LEU A 220 -10.01 30.97 39.12
C LEU A 220 -9.01 30.59 38.01
N HIS A 221 -8.43 31.61 37.36
CA HIS A 221 -7.31 31.53 36.41
C HIS A 221 -5.99 31.14 37.11
N ILE A 222 -5.80 29.89 37.54
CA ILE A 222 -4.51 29.44 38.09
C ILE A 222 -4.17 28.05 37.54
N LYS A 223 -3.16 27.99 36.68
CA LYS A 223 -2.53 26.76 36.19
C LYS A 223 -1.70 26.13 37.33
N SER A 224 -2.13 25.01 37.89
CA SER A 224 -1.25 24.20 38.76
C SER A 224 -0.13 23.59 37.91
N SER A 225 1.01 23.27 38.54
CA SER A 225 2.12 22.60 37.84
C SER A 225 1.72 21.25 37.25
N GLU A 226 0.75 20.58 37.87
CA GLU A 226 0.15 19.31 37.42
C GLU A 226 -0.65 19.48 36.12
N LEU A 227 -1.49 20.53 36.02
CA LEU A 227 -2.25 20.82 34.79
C LEU A 227 -1.32 21.21 33.64
N ASN A 228 -0.23 21.94 33.91
CA ASN A 228 0.77 22.23 32.89
C ASN A 228 1.48 20.95 32.40
N LEU A 229 1.75 20.01 33.31
CA LEU A 229 2.39 18.73 32.95
C LEU A 229 1.43 17.87 32.14
N ALA A 230 0.16 17.79 32.52
CA ALA A 230 -0.88 17.11 31.76
C ALA A 230 -1.11 17.75 30.37
N GLU A 231 -1.14 19.09 30.30
CA GLU A 231 -1.23 19.83 29.03
C GLU A 231 -0.04 19.49 28.12
N GLN A 232 1.18 19.52 28.64
CA GLN A 232 2.39 19.16 27.89
C GLN A 232 2.37 17.71 27.43
N TRP A 233 1.91 16.81 28.30
CA TRP A 233 1.75 15.39 28.00
C TRP A 233 0.76 15.22 26.84
N MET A 234 -0.46 15.72 26.93
CA MET A 234 -1.44 15.60 25.84
C MET A 234 -0.92 16.23 24.55
N VAL A 235 -0.25 17.38 24.62
CA VAL A 235 0.34 18.05 23.46
C VAL A 235 1.46 17.22 22.80
N SER A 236 2.25 16.47 23.57
CA SER A 236 3.34 15.63 23.04
C SER A 236 2.87 14.26 22.54
N HIS A 237 1.67 13.83 22.91
CA HIS A 237 1.12 12.51 22.55
C HIS A 237 0.13 12.54 21.38
N GLN A 238 -0.16 13.72 20.82
CA GLN A 238 -0.89 13.79 19.56
C GLN A 238 -0.01 13.24 18.43
N LEU A 239 -0.46 12.16 17.79
CA LEU A 239 0.22 11.52 16.67
C LEU A 239 0.23 12.41 15.41
N GLU A 240 1.02 12.01 14.42
CA GLU A 240 1.17 12.78 13.17
C GLU A 240 -0.15 12.85 12.37
N ASP A 241 -0.94 11.79 12.42
CA ASP A 241 -2.27 11.73 11.81
C ASP A 241 -3.34 12.57 12.55
N GLY A 242 -3.00 13.09 13.74
CA GLY A 242 -3.87 13.96 14.54
C GLY A 242 -4.58 13.27 15.70
N CYS A 243 -4.50 11.94 15.82
CA CYS A 243 -5.20 11.21 16.87
C CYS A 243 -4.42 11.13 18.19
N TRP A 244 -5.12 10.73 19.25
CA TRP A 244 -4.55 10.24 20.50
C TRP A 244 -4.91 8.76 20.67
N TYR A 245 -4.20 7.93 19.90
CA TYR A 245 -4.26 6.47 19.91
C TYR A 245 -5.61 5.86 19.47
N THR A 246 -6.71 6.15 20.19
CA THR A 246 -8.07 5.68 19.86
C THR A 246 -9.03 6.84 19.65
N LEU A 247 -10.19 6.56 19.07
CA LEU A 247 -11.30 7.53 18.98
C LEU A 247 -11.67 8.12 20.35
N LEU A 248 -11.86 7.29 21.37
CA LEU A 248 -12.20 7.76 22.72
C LEU A 248 -11.10 8.66 23.30
N GLY A 249 -9.83 8.24 23.18
CA GLY A 249 -8.67 9.04 23.60
C GLY A 249 -8.63 10.38 22.88
N THR A 250 -8.85 10.39 21.56
CA THR A 250 -8.89 11.60 20.72
C THR A 250 -10.01 12.55 21.16
N CYS A 251 -11.23 12.03 21.34
CA CYS A 251 -12.37 12.82 21.81
C CYS A 251 -12.12 13.48 23.16
N LEU A 252 -11.65 12.71 24.15
CA LEU A 252 -11.41 13.20 25.50
C LEU A 252 -10.25 14.19 25.56
N ASN A 253 -9.14 13.92 24.85
CA ASN A 253 -8.00 14.85 24.79
C ASN A 253 -8.38 16.19 24.14
N MET A 254 -9.17 16.18 23.06
CA MET A 254 -9.66 17.43 22.45
C MET A 254 -10.54 18.23 23.43
N ILE A 255 -11.44 17.56 24.15
CA ILE A 255 -12.29 18.21 25.17
C ILE A 255 -11.40 18.77 26.30
N ALA A 256 -10.44 18.01 26.80
CA ALA A 256 -9.53 18.45 27.85
C ALA A 256 -8.69 19.67 27.43
N LEU A 257 -8.13 19.66 26.21
CA LEU A 257 -7.38 20.79 25.66
C LEU A 257 -8.27 22.01 25.42
N HIS A 258 -9.53 21.81 25.03
CA HIS A 258 -10.52 22.89 24.91
C HIS A 258 -10.81 23.55 26.26
N GLU A 259 -11.00 22.75 27.32
CA GLU A 259 -11.18 23.26 28.69
C GLU A 259 -9.94 24.02 29.19
N ILE A 260 -8.74 23.58 28.79
CA ILE A 260 -7.49 24.25 29.16
C ILE A 260 -7.37 25.64 28.54
N ASP A 261 -7.44 25.70 27.20
CA ASP A 261 -7.29 26.92 26.40
C ASP A 261 -7.73 26.66 24.95
N SER A 262 -9.00 26.94 24.67
CA SER A 262 -9.61 26.67 23.35
C SER A 262 -8.93 27.39 22.19
N GLU A 263 -8.45 28.62 22.38
CA GLU A 263 -7.79 29.40 21.32
C GLU A 263 -6.38 28.86 21.05
N LYS A 264 -5.62 28.58 22.11
CA LYS A 264 -4.25 28.04 21.99
C LYS A 264 -4.24 26.67 21.30
N HIS A 265 -5.22 25.83 21.63
CA HIS A 265 -5.24 24.43 21.18
C HIS A 265 -6.14 24.19 19.96
N ALA A 266 -6.77 25.22 19.39
CA ALA A 266 -7.60 25.11 18.18
C ALA A 266 -6.93 24.29 17.05
N PRO A 267 -5.66 24.50 16.67
CA PRO A 267 -5.03 23.71 15.60
C PRO A 267 -4.91 22.21 15.91
N ARG A 268 -4.80 21.85 17.20
CA ARG A 268 -4.71 20.44 17.62
C ARG A 268 -6.08 19.79 17.64
N ILE A 269 -7.10 20.53 18.07
CA ILE A 269 -8.49 20.10 18.05
C ILE A 269 -8.95 19.92 16.60
N GLU A 270 -8.60 20.83 15.70
CA GLU A 270 -8.88 20.73 14.26
C GLU A 270 -8.26 19.45 13.68
N ARG A 271 -6.97 19.20 13.91
CA ARG A 271 -6.30 17.96 13.45
C ARG A 271 -6.93 16.69 14.01
N GLY A 272 -7.31 16.69 15.30
CA GLY A 272 -8.01 15.55 15.90
C GLY A 272 -9.38 15.32 15.26
N MET A 273 -10.11 16.39 14.95
CA MET A 273 -11.41 16.29 14.28
C MET A 273 -11.28 15.89 12.81
N GLU A 274 -10.24 16.34 12.11
CA GLU A 274 -9.90 15.90 10.76
C GLU A 274 -9.66 14.39 10.73
N TRP A 275 -8.91 13.86 11.70
CA TRP A 275 -8.70 12.41 11.85
C TRP A 275 -10.00 11.64 12.11
N ILE A 276 -10.86 12.13 13.01
CA ILE A 276 -12.15 11.48 13.28
C ILE A 276 -12.98 11.47 11.99
N ASN A 277 -13.08 12.61 11.31
CA ASN A 277 -13.88 12.73 10.10
C ASN A 277 -13.34 11.89 8.94
N SER A 278 -12.01 11.75 8.79
CA SER A 278 -11.40 10.92 7.75
C SER A 278 -11.52 9.42 8.02
N ASN A 279 -11.64 9.02 9.29
CA ASN A 279 -11.81 7.63 9.71
C ASN A 279 -13.28 7.20 9.91
N ARG A 280 -14.23 7.94 9.34
CA ARG A 280 -15.64 7.56 9.31
C ARG A 280 -15.97 6.76 8.06
N GLU A 281 -16.81 5.74 8.21
CA GLU A 281 -17.39 5.00 7.08
C GLU A 281 -18.47 5.81 6.37
N SER A 282 -18.73 5.47 5.11
CA SER A 282 -19.69 6.19 4.27
C SER A 282 -21.13 6.09 4.77
N ASP A 283 -21.46 5.05 5.55
CA ASP A 283 -22.78 4.84 6.14
C ASP A 283 -23.00 5.63 7.43
N GLY A 284 -21.96 6.30 7.96
CA GLY A 284 -22.02 7.08 9.19
C GLY A 284 -21.40 6.40 10.41
N TYR A 285 -20.91 5.16 10.30
CA TYR A 285 -20.21 4.51 11.41
C TYR A 285 -18.80 5.10 11.64
N GLN A 286 -18.42 5.27 12.91
CA GLN A 286 -17.10 5.82 13.27
C GLN A 286 -16.13 4.72 13.69
N LYS A 287 -14.98 4.62 13.02
CA LYS A 287 -13.94 3.65 13.38
C LYS A 287 -13.20 4.08 14.66
N ARG A 288 -12.82 3.10 15.49
CA ARG A 288 -12.06 3.34 16.74
C ARG A 288 -10.56 3.54 16.48
N PHE A 289 -9.98 2.75 15.57
CA PHE A 289 -8.57 2.73 15.18
C PHE A 289 -8.42 2.11 13.77
N ILE A 290 -7.20 2.15 13.22
CA ILE A 290 -6.80 1.60 11.91
C ILE A 290 -5.82 0.45 12.17
N LEU A 291 -5.81 -0.65 11.39
CA LEU A 291 -4.90 -1.79 11.60
C LEU A 291 -4.03 -2.10 10.36
N SER A 292 -3.41 -1.07 9.77
CA SER A 292 -2.72 -1.17 8.47
C SER A 292 -1.49 -2.11 8.51
N VAL A 293 -0.72 -2.14 9.60
CA VAL A 293 0.44 -3.04 9.73
C VAL A 293 0.00 -4.49 9.93
N TRP A 294 -1.00 -4.70 10.79
CA TRP A 294 -1.60 -6.00 11.06
C TRP A 294 -2.13 -6.68 9.79
N ASP A 295 -3.04 -6.01 9.09
CA ASP A 295 -3.72 -6.57 7.91
C ASP A 295 -2.73 -6.80 6.77
N THR A 296 -1.76 -5.89 6.59
CA THR A 296 -0.72 -6.03 5.57
C THR A 296 0.20 -7.21 5.84
N SER A 297 0.59 -7.44 7.10
CA SER A 297 1.48 -8.53 7.47
C SER A 297 0.82 -9.90 7.21
N PHE A 298 -0.44 -10.07 7.60
CA PHE A 298 -1.18 -11.29 7.29
C PHE A 298 -1.43 -11.48 5.79
N ALA A 299 -1.75 -10.41 5.06
CA ALA A 299 -1.94 -10.48 3.62
C ALA A 299 -0.67 -10.92 2.89
N ILE A 300 0.50 -10.38 3.28
CA ILE A 300 1.81 -10.80 2.75
C ILE A 300 2.04 -12.29 3.02
N SER A 301 1.83 -12.76 4.25
CA SER A 301 2.08 -14.17 4.60
C SER A 301 1.14 -15.12 3.82
N ALA A 302 -0.15 -14.78 3.72
CA ALA A 302 -1.12 -15.57 2.98
C ALA A 302 -0.81 -15.63 1.47
N LEU A 303 -0.48 -14.49 0.85
CA LEU A 303 -0.14 -14.42 -0.56
C LEU A 303 1.18 -15.14 -0.85
N SER A 304 2.20 -14.97 -0.02
CA SER A 304 3.49 -15.67 -0.14
C SER A 304 3.30 -17.19 -0.12
N LYS A 305 2.49 -17.72 0.81
CA LYS A 305 2.16 -19.15 0.88
C LYS A 305 1.41 -19.68 -0.35
N SER A 306 0.57 -18.85 -0.95
CA SER A 306 -0.29 -19.23 -2.09
C SER A 306 0.44 -19.29 -3.44
N ASN A 307 1.65 -18.72 -3.54
CA ASN A 307 2.36 -18.47 -4.80
C ASN A 307 1.60 -17.59 -5.82
N ILE A 308 0.59 -16.85 -5.37
CA ILE A 308 -0.13 -15.83 -6.16
C ILE A 308 0.65 -14.52 -6.04
N ASP A 309 0.93 -13.87 -7.19
CA ASP A 309 1.86 -12.72 -7.31
C ASP A 309 3.34 -13.02 -6.99
N SER A 310 3.86 -14.13 -7.54
CA SER A 310 5.31 -14.41 -7.57
C SER A 310 6.13 -13.39 -8.38
N SER A 311 5.47 -12.41 -9.04
CA SER A 311 6.04 -11.36 -9.90
C SER A 311 6.59 -10.11 -9.19
N ALA A 312 6.82 -10.18 -7.88
CA ALA A 312 7.57 -9.22 -7.06
C ALA A 312 6.95 -7.83 -6.80
N ASP A 313 6.16 -7.20 -7.68
CA ASP A 313 5.84 -5.77 -7.50
C ASP A 313 4.87 -5.45 -6.34
N SER A 314 3.76 -6.17 -6.16
CA SER A 314 2.76 -5.84 -5.11
C SER A 314 3.27 -6.23 -3.72
N LEU A 315 3.86 -7.42 -3.60
CA LEU A 315 4.52 -7.87 -2.37
C LEU A 315 5.77 -7.04 -2.03
N LEU A 316 6.55 -6.59 -3.02
CA LEU A 316 7.67 -5.67 -2.77
C LEU A 316 7.18 -4.30 -2.30
N LYS A 317 6.09 -3.77 -2.86
CA LYS A 317 5.47 -2.53 -2.37
C LYS A 317 5.02 -2.68 -0.92
N ALA A 318 4.31 -3.76 -0.60
CA ALA A 318 3.85 -4.04 0.75
C ALA A 318 5.01 -4.18 1.74
N ALA A 319 6.04 -4.95 1.38
CA ALA A 319 7.23 -5.12 2.22
C ALA A 319 8.05 -3.84 2.39
N THR A 320 8.17 -3.05 1.32
CA THR A 320 8.83 -1.73 1.38
C THR A 320 8.06 -0.80 2.30
N TRP A 321 6.72 -0.84 2.24
CA TRP A 321 5.87 -0.08 3.13
C TRP A 321 6.03 -0.54 4.59
N ILE A 322 6.00 -1.85 4.87
CA ILE A 322 6.23 -2.41 6.21
C ILE A 322 7.60 -1.96 6.76
N VAL A 323 8.67 -2.06 5.98
CA VAL A 323 10.01 -1.60 6.41
C VAL A 323 10.00 -0.11 6.76
N ASN A 324 9.26 0.72 6.03
CA ASN A 324 9.15 2.15 6.31
C ASN A 324 8.23 2.49 7.48
N ALA A 325 7.25 1.63 7.79
CA ALA A 325 6.36 1.76 8.95
C ALA A 325 7.06 1.41 10.28
N GLN A 326 8.29 0.87 10.24
CA GLN A 326 9.05 0.52 11.44
C GLN A 326 9.37 1.77 12.28
N THR A 327 9.06 1.70 13.58
CA THR A 327 9.30 2.81 14.50
C THR A 327 10.81 3.08 14.66
N GLN A 328 11.18 4.36 14.72
CA GLN A 328 12.58 4.78 14.85
C GLN A 328 13.02 4.99 16.32
N GLY A 329 12.13 4.70 17.29
CA GLY A 329 12.40 4.77 18.74
C GLY A 329 11.86 3.54 19.47
N GLY A 330 12.21 3.35 20.75
CA GLY A 330 11.82 2.17 21.54
C GLY A 330 10.39 2.19 22.13
N GLY A 331 9.56 3.16 21.73
CA GLY A 331 8.28 3.48 22.37
C GLY A 331 8.41 4.58 23.44
N TYR A 332 7.30 5.29 23.72
CA TYR A 332 7.33 6.49 24.59
C TYR A 332 7.76 6.19 26.03
N ASN A 333 7.32 5.05 26.58
CA ASN A 333 7.53 4.70 27.99
C ASN A 333 8.92 4.09 28.27
N TRP A 334 9.55 3.51 27.24
CA TRP A 334 10.82 2.80 27.35
C TRP A 334 11.89 3.47 26.51
N SER A 335 12.29 4.68 26.88
CA SER A 335 13.36 5.42 26.19
C SER A 335 14.70 4.67 26.10
N ASN A 336 14.89 3.61 26.91
CA ASN A 336 16.06 2.73 26.88
C ASN A 336 15.86 1.46 26.04
N ALA A 337 14.66 1.17 25.55
CA ALA A 337 14.41 0.07 24.62
C ALA A 337 15.11 0.38 23.27
N PRO A 338 15.64 -0.64 22.57
CA PRO A 338 16.18 -0.45 21.23
C PRO A 338 15.08 0.06 20.29
N SER A 339 15.42 0.75 19.20
CA SER A 339 14.44 1.07 18.16
C SER A 339 14.21 -0.12 17.25
N GLY A 340 12.97 -0.36 16.82
CA GLY A 340 12.68 -1.45 15.89
C GLY A 340 11.29 -2.07 15.97
N GLY A 341 10.47 -1.73 16.96
CA GLY A 341 9.10 -2.22 17.03
C GLY A 341 8.24 -1.69 15.86
N TRP A 342 7.17 -2.41 15.55
CA TRP A 342 6.07 -1.94 14.73
C TRP A 342 4.84 -1.70 15.61
N SER A 343 4.01 -0.79 15.15
CA SER A 343 2.72 -0.50 15.76
C SER A 343 1.63 -0.86 14.76
N TYR A 344 0.39 -1.02 15.22
CA TYR A 344 -0.76 -1.29 14.36
C TYR A 344 -0.96 -0.36 13.13
N ASN A 345 -0.40 0.86 13.13
CA ASN A 345 -0.33 1.72 11.94
C ASN A 345 0.97 2.55 11.91
N GLU A 346 1.29 3.08 10.72
CA GLU A 346 2.53 3.79 10.42
C GLU A 346 2.72 5.13 11.15
N TYR A 347 1.65 5.77 11.62
CA TYR A 347 1.69 7.06 12.30
C TYR A 347 1.86 6.91 13.82
N ASN A 348 1.55 5.72 14.35
CA ASN A 348 1.71 5.43 15.77
C ASN A 348 3.18 5.13 16.09
N ILE A 349 3.98 6.17 16.26
CA ILE A 349 5.40 6.02 16.65
C ILE A 349 5.61 5.83 18.16
N LEU A 350 4.55 6.02 18.96
CA LEU A 350 4.65 6.08 20.43
C LEU A 350 4.39 4.72 21.09
N TYR A 351 3.55 3.90 20.47
CA TYR A 351 3.09 2.63 21.03
C TYR A 351 3.28 1.47 20.05
N PRO A 352 4.53 1.06 19.77
CA PRO A 352 4.79 -0.23 19.14
C PRO A 352 4.32 -1.37 20.04
N ASP A 353 3.92 -2.48 19.43
CA ASP A 353 3.36 -3.65 20.09
C ASP A 353 4.02 -4.96 19.62
N ASN A 354 3.98 -5.97 20.49
CA ASN A 354 4.68 -7.24 20.32
C ASN A 354 4.09 -8.10 19.21
N ASP A 355 2.79 -8.02 18.99
CA ASP A 355 2.08 -8.80 17.98
C ASP A 355 2.28 -8.25 16.56
N ASP A 356 2.10 -6.95 16.31
CA ASP A 356 2.42 -6.35 15.00
C ASP A 356 3.91 -6.49 14.67
N THR A 357 4.80 -6.35 15.67
CA THR A 357 6.24 -6.56 15.48
C THR A 357 6.54 -8.00 15.07
N ALA A 358 5.96 -8.99 15.75
CA ALA A 358 6.15 -10.40 15.42
C ALA A 358 5.62 -10.74 14.02
N LEU A 359 4.43 -10.23 13.67
CA LEU A 359 3.82 -10.46 12.36
C LEU A 359 4.58 -9.78 11.23
N ALA A 360 5.06 -8.55 11.42
CA ALA A 360 5.89 -7.84 10.45
C ALA A 360 7.20 -8.61 10.18
N ILE A 361 7.85 -9.14 11.22
CA ILE A 361 9.05 -9.98 11.07
C ILE A 361 8.75 -11.22 10.22
N ASN A 362 7.68 -11.95 10.54
CA ASN A 362 7.28 -13.14 9.79
C ASN A 362 6.97 -12.80 8.32
N ALA A 363 6.17 -11.77 8.08
CA ALA A 363 5.81 -11.31 6.74
C ALA A 363 7.04 -10.95 5.91
N LEU A 364 8.03 -10.25 6.49
CA LEU A 364 9.28 -9.93 5.80
C LEU A 364 10.14 -11.19 5.55
N ASN A 365 10.19 -12.13 6.48
CA ASN A 365 10.97 -13.37 6.33
C ASN A 365 10.34 -14.35 5.33
N ASP A 366 9.02 -14.31 5.14
CA ASP A 366 8.28 -15.07 4.13
C ASP A 366 8.61 -14.62 2.69
N LEU A 367 9.21 -13.44 2.51
CA LEU A 367 9.56 -12.89 1.21
C LEU A 367 11.05 -13.06 0.90
N ARG A 368 11.37 -13.25 -0.39
CA ARG A 368 12.75 -13.24 -0.90
C ARG A 368 12.87 -12.22 -2.02
N PHE A 369 13.80 -11.28 -1.88
CA PHE A 369 14.07 -10.29 -2.93
C PHE A 369 15.32 -10.67 -3.71
N THR A 370 15.23 -10.57 -5.04
CA THR A 370 16.37 -10.73 -5.95
C THR A 370 17.36 -9.57 -5.83
N SER A 371 16.88 -8.39 -5.40
CA SER A 371 17.73 -7.24 -5.10
C SER A 371 18.41 -7.39 -3.75
N TYR A 372 19.74 -7.47 -3.75
CA TYR A 372 20.56 -7.51 -2.54
C TYR A 372 20.29 -6.31 -1.61
N SER A 373 20.09 -5.10 -2.16
CA SER A 373 19.83 -3.90 -1.34
C SER A 373 18.45 -3.91 -0.67
N ALA A 374 17.45 -4.54 -1.31
CA ALA A 374 16.13 -4.75 -0.72
C ALA A 374 16.19 -5.84 0.36
N GLU A 375 16.84 -6.97 0.06
CA GLU A 375 17.04 -8.07 1.00
C GLU A 375 17.86 -7.65 2.23
N PHE A 376 18.87 -6.80 2.06
CA PHE A 376 19.66 -6.26 3.16
C PHE A 376 18.85 -5.33 4.07
N ARG A 377 18.10 -4.38 3.49
CA ARG A 377 17.23 -3.47 4.28
C ARG A 377 16.17 -4.25 5.06
N LYS A 378 15.57 -5.24 4.42
CA LYS A 378 14.63 -6.16 5.04
C LYS A 378 15.25 -6.88 6.24
N ARG A 379 16.45 -7.47 6.07
CA ARG A 379 17.17 -8.13 7.16
C ARG A 379 17.51 -7.18 8.30
N MET A 380 17.94 -5.96 8.02
CA MET A 380 18.19 -4.95 9.06
C MET A 380 16.91 -4.62 9.86
N ALA A 381 15.77 -4.49 9.17
CA ALA A 381 14.50 -4.22 9.83
C ALA A 381 14.10 -5.39 10.73
N VAL A 382 14.20 -6.63 10.23
CA VAL A 382 13.95 -7.86 10.99
C VAL A 382 14.84 -7.95 12.23
N GLU A 383 16.14 -7.68 12.09
CA GLU A 383 17.09 -7.71 13.20
C GLU A 383 16.74 -6.70 14.30
N LYS A 384 16.37 -5.48 13.93
CA LYS A 384 15.92 -4.45 14.89
C LYS A 384 14.62 -4.83 15.60
N GLY A 385 13.64 -5.36 14.86
CA GLY A 385 12.39 -5.84 15.43
C GLY A 385 12.61 -6.97 16.44
N LYS A 386 13.48 -7.91 16.08
CA LYS A 386 13.89 -9.02 16.95
C LYS A 386 14.55 -8.50 18.23
N GLU A 387 15.50 -7.57 18.13
CA GLU A 387 16.12 -6.96 19.32
C GLU A 387 15.08 -6.28 20.23
N TRP A 388 14.08 -5.63 19.64
CA TRP A 388 12.97 -5.04 20.37
C TRP A 388 12.11 -6.11 21.06
N LEU A 389 11.66 -7.17 20.37
CA LEU A 389 10.89 -8.25 20.98
C LEU A 389 11.63 -8.91 22.15
N LEU A 390 12.93 -9.17 22.01
CA LEU A 390 13.74 -9.75 23.08
C LEU A 390 13.82 -8.82 24.30
N TYR A 391 13.84 -7.50 24.08
CA TYR A 391 13.81 -6.53 25.16
C TYR A 391 12.47 -6.55 25.90
N MET A 392 11.36 -6.77 25.19
CA MET A 392 9.99 -6.70 25.69
C MET A 392 9.50 -7.97 26.41
N GLN A 393 10.34 -9.01 26.55
CA GLN A 393 9.96 -10.21 27.31
C GLN A 393 9.74 -9.87 28.79
N ASN A 394 8.62 -10.34 29.35
CA ASN A 394 8.32 -10.22 30.77
C ASN A 394 9.15 -11.20 31.61
N ASP A 395 9.29 -10.92 32.90
CA ASP A 395 10.07 -11.77 33.82
C ASP A 395 9.50 -13.19 33.96
N ASP A 396 8.22 -13.39 33.63
CA ASP A 396 7.59 -14.70 33.63
C ASP A 396 7.88 -15.55 32.37
N GLY A 397 8.49 -14.95 31.35
CA GLY A 397 8.88 -15.59 30.10
C GLY A 397 7.94 -15.34 28.92
N GLY A 398 6.74 -14.80 29.16
CA GLY A 398 5.79 -14.45 28.10
C GLY A 398 5.91 -13.01 27.61
N TRP A 399 5.00 -12.61 26.73
CA TRP A 399 4.88 -11.25 26.20
C TRP A 399 3.46 -10.71 26.35
N GLY A 400 3.36 -9.46 26.81
CA GLY A 400 2.14 -8.65 26.76
C GLY A 400 2.00 -7.91 25.42
N THR A 401 1.13 -6.92 25.35
CA THR A 401 0.79 -6.23 24.10
C THR A 401 1.78 -5.13 23.76
N PHE A 402 1.86 -4.09 24.58
CA PHE A 402 2.62 -2.86 24.31
C PHE A 402 3.86 -2.71 25.19
N GLU A 403 3.80 -3.20 26.43
CA GLU A 403 4.76 -2.86 27.48
C GLU A 403 5.19 -4.09 28.29
N ARG A 404 6.34 -3.98 28.94
CA ARG A 404 6.73 -4.95 29.97
C ARG A 404 5.91 -4.74 31.23
N PHE A 405 5.48 -5.84 31.83
CA PHE A 405 4.72 -5.85 33.07
C PHE A 405 5.28 -6.89 34.05
N ASP A 406 5.84 -6.39 35.16
CA ASP A 406 6.49 -7.23 36.20
C ASP A 406 5.66 -7.25 37.53
N GLY A 407 4.36 -6.97 37.48
CA GLY A 407 3.44 -6.92 38.64
C GLY A 407 3.03 -8.29 39.22
N ASP A 408 2.48 -8.30 40.45
CA ASP A 408 2.12 -9.53 41.18
C ASP A 408 0.92 -10.26 40.56
N LYS A 409 1.04 -11.59 40.43
CA LYS A 409 0.31 -12.46 39.49
C LYS A 409 -1.10 -12.89 39.93
N ASP A 410 -1.73 -12.18 40.86
CA ASP A 410 -3.08 -12.50 41.33
C ASP A 410 -4.14 -11.95 40.35
N PHE A 411 -4.07 -12.46 39.12
CA PHE A 411 -4.93 -12.10 38.00
C PHE A 411 -6.38 -12.51 38.28
N LYS A 412 -7.26 -11.54 38.47
CA LYS A 412 -8.71 -11.74 38.59
C LYS A 412 -9.40 -10.96 37.47
N ASP A 413 -9.62 -11.66 36.37
CA ASP A 413 -10.38 -11.26 35.18
C ASP A 413 -9.62 -10.42 34.11
N PRO A 414 -9.19 -11.04 32.98
CA PRO A 414 -8.54 -10.37 31.85
C PRO A 414 -9.40 -9.32 31.14
N THR A 415 -10.72 -9.33 31.34
CA THR A 415 -11.66 -8.50 30.56
C THR A 415 -11.79 -7.07 31.08
N GLU A 416 -11.37 -6.82 32.33
CA GLU A 416 -11.53 -5.52 33.00
C GLU A 416 -10.19 -4.85 33.40
N SER A 417 -9.04 -5.50 33.18
CA SER A 417 -7.75 -4.98 33.64
C SER A 417 -7.17 -3.90 32.73
N THR A 418 -6.62 -2.86 33.34
CA THR A 418 -5.78 -1.83 32.70
C THR A 418 -4.30 -2.21 32.66
N GLU A 419 -3.93 -3.40 33.12
CA GLU A 419 -2.54 -3.91 33.13
C GLU A 419 -2.22 -4.67 31.83
N ASP A 420 -0.94 -4.82 31.48
CA ASP A 420 -0.48 -5.47 30.22
C ASP A 420 0.34 -6.76 30.46
N PRO A 421 -0.28 -7.81 31.06
CA PRO A 421 0.42 -9.03 31.39
C PRO A 421 0.76 -9.88 30.15
N SER A 422 1.61 -10.89 30.34
CA SER A 422 1.85 -11.93 29.35
C SER A 422 0.57 -12.64 28.94
N VAL A 423 0.37 -12.84 27.63
CA VAL A 423 -0.78 -13.56 27.05
C VAL A 423 -0.35 -14.57 25.99
N ALA A 424 -1.12 -15.65 25.85
CA ALA A 424 -0.72 -16.81 25.07
C ALA A 424 -0.71 -16.59 23.55
N ASP A 425 -1.67 -15.84 23.02
CA ASP A 425 -1.75 -15.53 21.59
C ASP A 425 -0.55 -14.71 21.11
N ILE A 426 -0.20 -13.63 21.83
CA ILE A 426 0.99 -12.82 21.52
C ILE A 426 2.27 -13.64 21.70
N THR A 427 2.37 -14.39 22.80
CA THR A 427 3.52 -15.25 23.05
C THR A 427 3.72 -16.28 21.92
N GLY A 428 2.63 -16.84 21.38
CA GLY A 428 2.66 -17.72 20.22
C GLY A 428 3.18 -17.04 18.94
N HIS A 429 2.71 -15.82 18.65
CA HIS A 429 3.21 -15.03 17.51
C HIS A 429 4.70 -14.71 17.63
N VAL A 430 5.15 -14.31 18.82
CA VAL A 430 6.56 -14.02 19.11
C VAL A 430 7.42 -15.28 18.94
N LEU A 431 6.94 -16.46 19.36
CA LEU A 431 7.66 -17.71 19.13
C LEU A 431 7.90 -18.00 17.64
N THR A 432 6.88 -17.83 16.80
CA THR A 432 7.02 -17.99 15.33
C THR A 432 8.01 -16.95 14.78
N ALA A 433 7.95 -15.70 15.22
CA ALA A 433 8.88 -14.65 14.81
C ALA A 433 10.33 -14.96 15.21
N LEU A 434 10.57 -15.40 16.44
CA LEU A 434 11.90 -15.79 16.92
C LEU A 434 12.44 -17.02 16.20
N SER A 435 11.59 -18.01 15.92
CA SER A 435 11.96 -19.17 15.07
C SER A 435 12.41 -18.72 13.67
N SER A 436 11.66 -17.80 13.04
CA SER A 436 12.03 -17.25 11.72
C SER A 436 13.38 -16.50 11.74
N CYS A 437 13.79 -16.02 12.92
CA CYS A 437 15.09 -15.39 13.19
C CYS A 437 16.20 -16.39 13.61
N GLY A 438 15.92 -17.69 13.60
CA GLY A 438 16.90 -18.75 13.89
C GLY A 438 17.01 -19.15 15.36
N TYR A 439 16.10 -18.71 16.23
CA TYR A 439 16.03 -19.22 17.61
C TYR A 439 15.49 -20.65 17.62
N THR A 440 15.89 -21.39 18.63
CA THR A 440 15.55 -22.81 18.82
C THR A 440 15.10 -23.07 20.25
N VAL A 441 14.57 -24.26 20.48
CA VAL A 441 14.19 -24.72 21.83
C VAL A 441 15.31 -24.55 22.86
N ASP A 442 16.58 -24.65 22.47
CA ASP A 442 17.72 -24.61 23.40
C ASP A 442 18.08 -23.20 23.90
N ASP A 443 17.53 -22.15 23.27
CA ASP A 443 17.85 -20.78 23.62
C ASP A 443 17.26 -20.37 24.99
N PRO A 444 18.02 -19.68 25.87
CA PRO A 444 17.56 -19.34 27.22
C PRO A 444 16.26 -18.51 27.27
N VAL A 445 16.05 -17.64 26.27
CA VAL A 445 14.82 -16.84 26.13
C VAL A 445 13.60 -17.73 25.87
N ILE A 446 13.78 -18.78 25.06
CA ILE A 446 12.73 -19.74 24.71
C ILE A 446 12.44 -20.67 25.90
N GLN A 447 13.47 -21.10 26.64
CA GLN A 447 13.26 -21.91 27.85
C GLN A 447 12.37 -21.22 28.88
N LYS A 448 12.56 -19.91 29.11
CA LYS A 448 11.66 -19.12 29.97
C LYS A 448 10.23 -19.05 29.41
N CYS A 449 10.10 -18.84 28.10
CA CYS A 449 8.80 -18.84 27.44
C CYS A 449 8.05 -20.18 27.61
N LEU A 450 8.76 -21.31 27.53
CA LEU A 450 8.17 -22.63 27.76
C LEU A 450 7.66 -22.81 29.20
N ASP A 451 8.34 -22.23 30.19
CA ASP A 451 7.86 -22.23 31.58
C ASP A 451 6.55 -21.44 31.73
N TYR A 452 6.43 -20.29 31.05
CA TYR A 452 5.19 -19.53 30.96
C TYR A 452 4.07 -20.36 30.31
N ILE A 453 4.31 -20.91 29.12
CA ILE A 453 3.30 -21.64 28.34
C ILE A 453 2.72 -22.81 29.13
N LYS A 454 3.58 -23.59 29.80
CA LYS A 454 3.15 -24.73 30.62
C LYS A 454 2.37 -24.31 31.85
N LYS A 455 2.70 -23.15 32.42
CA LYS A 455 2.00 -22.59 33.58
C LYS A 455 0.63 -21.99 33.21
N ASP A 456 0.54 -21.36 32.05
CA ASP A 456 -0.64 -20.63 31.59
C ASP A 456 -1.74 -21.56 31.02
N GLN A 457 -1.38 -22.78 30.62
CA GLN A 457 -2.33 -23.75 30.09
C GLN A 457 -3.44 -24.09 31.11
N ASN A 458 -4.70 -24.07 30.66
CA ASN A 458 -5.83 -24.40 31.53
C ASN A 458 -5.98 -25.92 31.79
N ASP A 459 -6.88 -26.27 32.70
CA ASP A 459 -7.17 -27.67 33.08
C ASP A 459 -7.70 -28.53 31.92
N GLN A 460 -8.24 -27.94 30.86
CA GLN A 460 -8.70 -28.64 29.66
C GLN A 460 -7.61 -28.80 28.59
N GLY A 461 -6.48 -28.10 28.71
CA GLY A 461 -5.38 -28.13 27.75
C GLY A 461 -5.35 -26.95 26.77
N ALA A 462 -6.28 -26.01 26.87
CA ALA A 462 -6.35 -24.86 25.97
C ALA A 462 -5.66 -23.61 26.58
N TRP A 463 -5.29 -22.68 25.71
CA TRP A 463 -4.77 -21.37 26.08
C TRP A 463 -5.73 -20.26 25.68
N TYR A 464 -5.88 -19.28 26.56
CA TYR A 464 -6.77 -18.14 26.35
C TYR A 464 -6.16 -17.14 25.36
N GLY A 465 -6.85 -16.87 24.27
CA GLY A 465 -6.54 -15.75 23.37
C GLY A 465 -7.18 -14.46 23.90
N ARG A 466 -6.35 -13.45 24.16
CA ARG A 466 -6.80 -12.15 24.66
C ARG A 466 -7.35 -11.27 23.54
N TRP A 467 -6.78 -11.40 22.35
CA TRP A 467 -7.01 -10.51 21.21
C TRP A 467 -7.71 -11.19 20.04
N GLY A 468 -7.66 -12.52 19.91
CA GLY A 468 -8.57 -13.28 19.04
C GLY A 468 -9.58 -14.06 19.88
N LEU A 469 -10.79 -14.30 19.36
CA LEU A 469 -11.82 -15.05 20.07
C LEU A 469 -11.60 -16.56 19.92
N CYS A 470 -11.35 -17.32 20.97
CA CYS A 470 -10.70 -17.03 22.25
C CYS A 470 -9.73 -18.17 22.54
N TYR A 471 -10.23 -19.36 22.88
CA TYR A 471 -9.36 -20.51 23.15
C TYR A 471 -8.86 -21.18 21.86
N LEU A 472 -9.69 -21.23 20.81
CA LEU A 472 -9.28 -21.67 19.48
C LEU A 472 -8.08 -20.86 18.99
N TYR A 473 -8.13 -19.53 19.13
CA TYR A 473 -7.05 -18.64 18.68
C TYR A 473 -5.77 -18.82 19.51
N GLY A 474 -5.86 -18.64 20.84
CA GLY A 474 -4.69 -18.74 21.72
C GLY A 474 -4.00 -20.11 21.62
N THR A 475 -4.78 -21.19 21.59
CA THR A 475 -4.26 -22.55 21.43
C THR A 475 -3.60 -22.74 20.07
N SER A 476 -4.20 -22.24 18.99
CA SER A 476 -3.63 -22.36 17.65
C SER A 476 -2.32 -21.57 17.51
N CYS A 477 -2.21 -20.37 18.11
CA CYS A 477 -0.97 -19.59 18.10
C CYS A 477 0.17 -20.31 18.85
N ILE A 478 -0.10 -20.84 20.05
CA ILE A 478 0.91 -21.57 20.83
C ILE A 478 1.38 -22.82 20.10
N LEU A 479 0.47 -23.62 19.55
CA LEU A 479 0.82 -24.85 18.83
C LEU A 479 1.69 -24.56 17.59
N GLN A 480 1.35 -23.50 16.84
CA GLN A 480 2.16 -23.09 15.69
C GLN A 480 3.56 -22.62 16.12
N GLY A 481 3.66 -21.77 17.14
CA GLY A 481 4.93 -21.27 17.65
C GLY A 481 5.84 -22.37 18.23
N LEU A 482 5.27 -23.33 18.96
CA LEU A 482 6.00 -24.49 19.48
C LEU A 482 6.51 -25.41 18.36
N ALA A 483 5.70 -25.64 17.33
CA ALA A 483 6.13 -26.43 16.18
C ALA A 483 7.26 -25.72 15.41
N ASP A 484 7.14 -24.41 15.21
CA ASP A 484 8.14 -23.62 14.49
C ASP A 484 9.48 -23.56 15.23
N ILE A 485 9.48 -23.47 16.56
CA ILE A 485 10.72 -23.44 17.35
C ILE A 485 11.40 -24.83 17.48
N GLY A 486 10.76 -25.87 16.93
CA GLY A 486 11.26 -27.24 16.94
C GLY A 486 11.05 -27.98 18.28
N TYR A 487 10.02 -27.61 19.04
CA TYR A 487 9.65 -28.35 20.26
C TYR A 487 9.07 -29.73 19.92
N ASP A 488 9.19 -30.71 20.84
CA ASP A 488 8.60 -32.03 20.65
C ASP A 488 7.08 -31.98 20.79
N MET A 489 6.38 -32.03 19.66
CA MET A 489 4.92 -31.95 19.58
C MET A 489 4.20 -33.20 20.14
N ASN A 490 4.92 -34.21 20.64
CA ASN A 490 4.35 -35.39 21.31
C ASN A 490 4.27 -35.25 22.84
N ASP A 491 4.72 -34.13 23.40
CA ASP A 491 4.64 -33.88 24.84
C ASP A 491 3.19 -33.89 25.34
N GLU A 492 2.98 -34.31 26.59
CA GLU A 492 1.65 -34.60 27.16
C GLU A 492 0.73 -33.38 27.14
N PHE A 493 1.27 -32.20 27.46
CA PHE A 493 0.49 -30.96 27.49
C PHE A 493 0.07 -30.50 26.08
N ILE A 494 0.86 -30.83 25.04
CA ILE A 494 0.52 -30.54 23.64
C ILE A 494 -0.55 -31.49 23.13
N VAL A 495 -0.41 -32.80 23.42
CA VAL A 495 -1.43 -33.80 23.08
C VAL A 495 -2.77 -33.42 23.69
N LYS A 496 -2.78 -32.97 24.95
CA LYS A 496 -3.99 -32.48 25.63
C LYS A 496 -4.64 -31.29 24.91
N ALA A 497 -3.83 -30.35 24.42
CA ALA A 497 -4.32 -29.19 23.66
C ALA A 497 -4.94 -29.60 22.31
N VAL A 498 -4.29 -30.54 21.61
CA VAL A 498 -4.77 -31.07 20.33
C VAL A 498 -6.06 -31.87 20.53
N ASP A 499 -6.13 -32.72 21.55
CA ASP A 499 -7.35 -33.46 21.90
C ASP A 499 -8.51 -32.49 22.20
N TRP A 500 -8.23 -31.35 22.83
CA TRP A 500 -9.23 -30.31 23.06
C TRP A 500 -9.73 -29.68 21.76
N LEU A 501 -8.82 -29.31 20.83
CA LEU A 501 -9.19 -28.78 19.51
C LEU A 501 -10.03 -29.75 18.70
N LEU A 502 -9.65 -31.03 18.66
CA LEU A 502 -10.39 -32.07 17.95
C LEU A 502 -11.79 -32.27 18.55
N ALA A 503 -11.93 -32.15 19.87
CA ALA A 503 -13.21 -32.23 20.54
C ALA A 503 -14.13 -31.01 20.28
N GLN A 504 -13.57 -29.91 19.78
CA GLN A 504 -14.28 -28.67 19.47
C GLN A 504 -14.75 -28.58 17.99
N GLN A 505 -14.46 -29.57 17.15
CA GLN A 505 -14.89 -29.57 15.75
C GLN A 505 -16.41 -29.74 15.65
N ASN A 506 -17.06 -28.92 14.84
CA ASN A 506 -18.50 -28.98 14.59
C ASN A 506 -18.86 -30.08 13.58
N ASP A 507 -20.15 -30.48 13.56
CA ASP A 507 -20.68 -31.48 12.61
C ASP A 507 -20.53 -31.06 11.13
N ASP A 508 -20.32 -29.77 10.86
CA ASP A 508 -20.06 -29.23 9.51
C ASP A 508 -18.58 -29.27 9.10
N GLY A 509 -17.71 -29.82 9.96
CA GLY A 509 -16.27 -29.93 9.75
C GLY A 509 -15.48 -28.70 10.19
N GLY A 510 -16.13 -27.56 10.44
CA GLY A 510 -15.46 -26.32 10.83
C GLY A 510 -15.29 -26.17 12.35
N TRP A 511 -14.69 -25.05 12.75
CA TRP A 511 -14.58 -24.59 14.13
C TRP A 511 -15.11 -23.17 14.26
N GLY A 512 -15.70 -22.87 15.41
CA GLY A 512 -16.11 -21.51 15.74
C GLY A 512 -16.44 -21.36 17.22
N GLU A 513 -15.88 -20.32 17.81
CA GLU A 513 -16.30 -19.72 19.07
C GLU A 513 -17.14 -18.48 18.77
N HIS A 514 -18.09 -18.21 19.65
CA HIS A 514 -18.99 -17.09 19.51
C HIS A 514 -19.25 -16.42 20.87
N PHE A 515 -19.48 -15.11 20.85
CA PHE A 515 -19.97 -14.40 22.01
C PHE A 515 -21.38 -14.89 22.36
N SER A 516 -21.55 -15.49 23.54
CA SER A 516 -22.87 -15.96 23.98
C SER A 516 -23.76 -14.82 24.51
N TRP A 517 -25.07 -15.04 24.44
CA TRP A 517 -26.08 -14.11 24.93
C TRP A 517 -25.98 -13.95 26.45
N TRP A 518 -26.03 -12.69 26.90
CA TRP A 518 -26.08 -12.32 28.32
C TRP A 518 -27.17 -13.09 29.07
N SER A 519 -26.84 -13.61 30.26
CA SER A 519 -27.84 -14.05 31.22
C SER A 519 -27.76 -13.22 32.51
N GLU A 520 -28.91 -12.84 33.07
CA GLU A 520 -29.04 -12.17 34.38
C GLU A 520 -28.28 -12.86 35.53
N LYS A 521 -27.95 -14.15 35.35
CA LYS A 521 -27.37 -15.00 36.40
C LYS A 521 -25.84 -15.12 36.32
N ASN A 522 -25.26 -15.00 35.11
CA ASN A 522 -23.84 -15.35 34.85
C ASN A 522 -23.04 -14.28 34.06
N GLY A 523 -23.64 -13.19 33.57
CA GLY A 523 -22.93 -12.21 32.71
C GLY A 523 -22.77 -12.67 31.25
N ILE A 524 -21.85 -12.05 30.50
CA ILE A 524 -21.44 -12.47 29.14
C ILE A 524 -20.40 -13.59 29.28
N SER A 525 -20.63 -14.75 28.66
CA SER A 525 -19.60 -15.77 28.52
C SER A 525 -18.89 -15.59 27.17
N PHE A 526 -17.59 -15.29 27.23
CA PHE A 526 -16.73 -14.98 26.07
C PHE A 526 -16.14 -16.23 25.39
N THR A 527 -16.60 -17.42 25.76
CA THR A 527 -15.87 -18.68 25.53
C THR A 527 -16.77 -19.82 25.07
N GLU A 528 -17.98 -19.51 24.58
CA GLU A 528 -18.89 -20.55 24.09
C GLU A 528 -18.57 -20.96 22.66
N MET A 529 -18.54 -22.27 22.43
CA MET A 529 -18.50 -22.84 21.09
C MET A 529 -19.79 -22.48 20.34
N GLY A 530 -19.65 -22.08 19.08
CA GLY A 530 -20.72 -21.59 18.25
C GLY A 530 -20.61 -22.08 16.80
N PRO A 531 -21.37 -21.46 15.88
CA PRO A 531 -21.29 -21.77 14.46
C PRO A 531 -19.87 -21.60 13.93
N SER A 532 -19.46 -22.49 13.03
CA SER A 532 -18.16 -22.43 12.39
C SER A 532 -17.93 -21.10 11.68
N THR A 533 -16.70 -20.59 11.68
CA THR A 533 -16.31 -19.43 10.87
C THR A 533 -15.05 -19.75 10.06
N PRO A 534 -14.88 -19.17 8.85
CA PRO A 534 -13.76 -19.50 7.97
C PRO A 534 -12.38 -19.26 8.60
N GLU A 535 -12.17 -18.13 9.28
CA GLU A 535 -10.92 -17.77 9.93
C GLU A 535 -10.60 -18.64 11.14
N GLN A 536 -11.59 -18.97 11.97
CA GLN A 536 -11.39 -19.82 13.15
C GLN A 536 -11.08 -21.25 12.74
N THR A 537 -11.76 -21.75 11.70
CA THR A 537 -11.47 -23.03 11.06
C THR A 537 -10.05 -23.04 10.50
N ALA A 538 -9.64 -21.95 9.83
CA ALA A 538 -8.29 -21.81 9.29
C ALA A 538 -7.20 -21.81 10.38
N TRP A 539 -7.42 -21.15 11.53
CA TRP A 539 -6.47 -21.16 12.66
C TRP A 539 -6.17 -22.59 13.13
N VAL A 540 -7.22 -23.39 13.33
CA VAL A 540 -7.10 -24.77 13.78
C VAL A 540 -6.43 -25.64 12.73
N ILE A 541 -6.82 -25.50 11.45
CA ILE A 541 -6.19 -26.23 10.35
C ILE A 541 -4.68 -25.98 10.29
N MET A 542 -4.26 -24.70 10.35
CA MET A 542 -2.84 -24.35 10.34
C MET A 542 -2.07 -24.93 11.53
N ALA A 543 -2.68 -24.93 12.73
CA ALA A 543 -2.08 -25.55 13.90
C ALA A 543 -1.94 -27.08 13.75
N LEU A 544 -3.01 -27.78 13.38
CA LEU A 544 -3.00 -29.25 13.23
C LEU A 544 -2.02 -29.72 12.14
N MET A 545 -1.89 -28.96 11.04
CA MET A 545 -0.91 -29.26 9.99
C MET A 545 0.53 -29.19 10.47
N LYS A 546 0.86 -28.26 11.39
CA LYS A 546 2.21 -28.14 11.95
C LYS A 546 2.50 -29.16 13.05
N VAL A 547 1.48 -29.63 13.78
CA VAL A 547 1.64 -30.65 14.82
C VAL A 547 1.95 -32.02 14.21
N ASP A 548 1.04 -32.57 13.41
CA ASP A 548 1.16 -33.87 12.74
C ASP A 548 0.09 -33.98 11.65
N SER A 549 0.41 -33.50 10.45
CA SER A 549 -0.54 -33.44 9.34
C SER A 549 -1.06 -34.82 8.93
N ASP A 550 -0.22 -35.87 8.94
CA ASP A 550 -0.60 -37.22 8.55
C ASP A 550 -1.62 -37.82 9.54
N LYS A 551 -1.40 -37.62 10.84
CA LYS A 551 -2.27 -38.15 11.89
C LYS A 551 -3.64 -37.49 11.92
N TYR A 552 -3.72 -36.18 11.67
CA TYR A 552 -4.96 -35.39 11.80
C TYR A 552 -5.58 -35.03 10.44
N MET A 553 -5.08 -35.61 9.34
CA MET A 553 -5.57 -35.33 7.99
C MET A 553 -7.09 -35.45 7.81
N PRO A 554 -7.80 -36.45 8.39
CA PRO A 554 -9.25 -36.54 8.23
C PRO A 554 -10.00 -35.31 8.75
N GLN A 555 -9.64 -34.81 9.93
CA GLN A 555 -10.24 -33.62 10.52
C GLN A 555 -9.85 -32.35 9.76
N ILE A 556 -8.60 -32.29 9.29
CA ILE A 556 -8.13 -31.19 8.42
C ILE A 556 -8.95 -31.14 7.13
N GLU A 557 -9.18 -32.27 6.47
CA GLU A 557 -9.95 -32.35 5.22
C GLU A 557 -11.41 -31.91 5.39
N GLU A 558 -12.06 -32.28 6.50
CA GLU A 558 -13.41 -31.80 6.84
C GLU A 558 -13.44 -30.28 7.01
N GLY A 559 -12.46 -29.70 7.70
CA GLY A 559 -12.33 -28.25 7.84
C GLY A 559 -12.01 -27.53 6.53
N VAL A 560 -11.15 -28.10 5.68
CA VAL A 560 -10.85 -27.56 4.34
C VAL A 560 -12.12 -27.57 3.49
N GLN A 561 -12.90 -28.66 3.53
CA GLN A 561 -14.17 -28.74 2.82
C GLN A 561 -15.14 -27.66 3.30
N TYR A 562 -15.24 -27.42 4.61
CA TYR A 562 -16.03 -26.32 5.17
C TYR A 562 -15.61 -24.96 4.58
N ILE A 563 -14.30 -24.66 4.51
CA ILE A 563 -13.80 -23.40 3.93
C ILE A 563 -14.19 -23.31 2.45
N LEU A 564 -14.01 -24.38 1.67
CA LEU A 564 -14.36 -24.40 0.24
C LEU A 564 -15.86 -24.19 0.00
N ASP A 565 -16.71 -24.84 0.78
CA ASP A 565 -18.17 -24.78 0.64
C ASP A 565 -18.74 -23.39 0.99
N ASN A 566 -18.01 -22.61 1.79
CA ASN A 566 -18.43 -21.29 2.24
C ASN A 566 -17.81 -20.13 1.44
N GLN A 567 -16.92 -20.41 0.47
CA GLN A 567 -16.34 -19.39 -0.39
C GLN A 567 -17.40 -18.76 -1.31
N LYS A 568 -17.40 -17.44 -1.43
CA LYS A 568 -18.32 -16.69 -2.29
C LYS A 568 -17.85 -16.70 -3.75
N GLU A 569 -18.76 -16.36 -4.68
CA GLU A 569 -18.45 -16.31 -6.11
C GLU A 569 -17.28 -15.35 -6.43
N TYR A 570 -17.16 -14.25 -5.67
CA TYR A 570 -16.10 -13.26 -5.85
C TYR A 570 -14.73 -13.70 -5.29
N GLY A 571 -14.64 -14.86 -4.63
CA GLY A 571 -13.37 -15.44 -4.15
C GLY A 571 -13.09 -15.28 -2.65
N GLY A 572 -13.79 -14.38 -1.95
CA GLY A 572 -13.66 -14.22 -0.49
C GLY A 572 -14.73 -14.96 0.33
N TRP A 573 -14.83 -14.60 1.60
CA TRP A 573 -15.69 -15.21 2.60
C TRP A 573 -16.36 -14.13 3.46
N GLU A 574 -17.60 -14.37 3.86
CA GLU A 574 -18.37 -13.44 4.71
C GLU A 574 -19.16 -14.22 5.74
N HIS A 575 -19.22 -13.68 6.96
CA HIS A 575 -20.11 -14.12 8.03
C HIS A 575 -20.51 -12.92 8.91
N PRO A 576 -21.62 -13.03 9.67
CA PRO A 576 -22.09 -11.95 10.53
C PRO A 576 -21.39 -11.90 11.89
N TYR A 577 -20.64 -12.95 12.25
CA TYR A 577 -20.09 -13.11 13.59
C TYR A 577 -18.89 -12.22 13.90
N TYR A 578 -18.74 -11.88 15.17
CA TYR A 578 -17.59 -11.19 15.73
C TYR A 578 -16.60 -12.21 16.24
N THR A 579 -15.36 -12.15 15.77
CA THR A 579 -14.34 -13.20 15.99
C THR A 579 -13.05 -12.65 16.62
N VAL A 580 -13.07 -11.38 17.01
CA VAL A 580 -11.92 -10.70 17.60
C VAL A 580 -12.30 -10.15 18.98
N LEU A 581 -11.42 -10.37 19.94
CA LEU A 581 -11.58 -9.90 21.31
C LEU A 581 -10.71 -8.66 21.53
N GLY A 582 -11.25 -7.64 22.16
CA GLY A 582 -10.49 -6.48 22.61
C GLY A 582 -10.97 -6.06 23.99
N LEU A 583 -11.13 -4.76 24.22
CA LEU A 583 -11.98 -4.27 25.32
C LEU A 583 -13.47 -4.48 25.01
N ASN A 584 -13.82 -4.47 23.73
CA ASN A 584 -15.14 -4.82 23.23
C ASN A 584 -14.96 -5.76 22.04
N PRO A 585 -15.93 -6.65 21.78
CA PRO A 585 -15.96 -7.45 20.55
C PRO A 585 -15.83 -6.55 19.32
N TYR A 586 -15.02 -6.98 18.35
CA TYR A 586 -15.02 -6.34 17.03
C TYR A 586 -14.91 -7.35 15.89
N LYS A 587 -15.28 -6.88 14.69
CA LYS A 587 -15.17 -7.60 13.43
C LYS A 587 -14.11 -6.92 12.58
N ASN A 588 -13.15 -7.71 12.11
CA ASN A 588 -12.22 -7.33 11.05
C ASN A 588 -12.68 -8.00 9.76
N THR A 589 -13.02 -7.21 8.75
CA THR A 589 -13.62 -7.74 7.51
C THR A 589 -12.66 -8.57 6.66
N TYR A 590 -11.34 -8.51 6.90
CA TYR A 590 -10.34 -9.22 6.09
C TYR A 590 -9.90 -10.57 6.68
N TYR A 591 -10.16 -10.84 7.96
CA TYR A 591 -9.79 -12.10 8.64
C TYR A 591 -10.23 -13.35 7.85
N PRO A 592 -11.49 -13.45 7.37
CA PRO A 592 -11.95 -14.62 6.64
C PRO A 592 -11.20 -14.85 5.32
N HIS A 593 -10.51 -13.85 4.78
CA HIS A 593 -9.84 -13.93 3.49
C HIS A 593 -8.41 -14.45 3.62
N TYR A 594 -7.54 -13.73 4.34
CA TYR A 594 -6.14 -14.11 4.41
C TYR A 594 -5.90 -15.37 5.24
N PHE A 595 -6.69 -15.63 6.30
CA PHE A 595 -6.55 -16.87 7.07
C PHE A 595 -7.00 -18.08 6.26
N SER A 596 -8.15 -17.99 5.57
CA SER A 596 -8.63 -19.08 4.70
C SER A 596 -7.66 -19.33 3.55
N LEU A 597 -7.14 -18.28 2.90
CA LEU A 597 -6.14 -18.41 1.85
C LEU A 597 -4.86 -19.10 2.37
N ALA A 598 -4.36 -18.69 3.54
CA ALA A 598 -3.17 -19.30 4.15
C ALA A 598 -3.39 -20.79 4.46
N ALA A 599 -4.54 -21.15 5.07
CA ALA A 599 -4.86 -22.53 5.40
C ALA A 599 -5.02 -23.42 4.16
N LEU A 600 -5.72 -22.95 3.12
CA LEU A 600 -5.86 -23.66 1.85
C LEU A 600 -4.50 -23.86 1.16
N SER A 601 -3.63 -22.84 1.21
CA SER A 601 -2.30 -22.88 0.60
C SER A 601 -1.37 -23.85 1.33
N ASP A 602 -1.35 -23.83 2.66
CA ASP A 602 -0.58 -24.78 3.46
C ASP A 602 -1.08 -26.22 3.25
N TYR A 603 -2.40 -26.42 3.16
CA TYR A 603 -2.99 -27.72 2.84
C TYR A 603 -2.58 -28.22 1.44
N ALA A 604 -2.65 -27.36 0.40
CA ALA A 604 -2.20 -27.70 -0.94
C ALA A 604 -0.73 -28.13 -0.96
N LYS A 605 0.12 -27.40 -0.22
CA LYS A 605 1.55 -27.69 -0.09
C LYS A 605 1.81 -29.04 0.59
N VAL A 606 1.10 -29.35 1.67
CA VAL A 606 1.20 -30.65 2.37
C VAL A 606 0.76 -31.81 1.46
N LYS A 607 -0.26 -31.60 0.63
CA LYS A 607 -0.73 -32.60 -0.36
C LYS A 607 0.18 -32.70 -1.59
N GLY A 608 1.16 -31.81 -1.75
CA GLY A 608 2.03 -31.76 -2.92
C GLY A 608 1.32 -31.28 -4.19
N ILE A 609 0.23 -30.52 -4.04
CA ILE A 609 -0.53 -29.93 -5.15
C ILE A 609 0.20 -28.67 -5.60
N VAL A 610 0.54 -28.61 -6.89
CA VAL A 610 1.20 -27.46 -7.50
C VAL A 610 0.11 -26.54 -8.07
N ILE A 611 0.08 -25.30 -7.63
CA ILE A 611 -0.84 -24.27 -8.11
C ILE A 611 -0.18 -23.58 -9.30
N ASP A 612 -0.70 -23.80 -10.51
CA ASP A 612 -0.11 -23.30 -11.76
C ASP A 612 -0.74 -21.94 -12.10
N THR A 613 -0.25 -20.89 -11.45
CA THR A 613 -0.72 -19.53 -11.76
C THR A 613 -0.13 -19.07 -13.11
N PRO A 614 -0.84 -18.24 -13.90
CA PRO A 614 -0.27 -17.63 -15.11
C PRO A 614 1.03 -16.83 -14.87
N ALA A 615 1.33 -16.48 -13.60
CA ALA A 615 2.59 -15.87 -13.16
C ALA A 615 3.69 -16.90 -12.81
N ALA A 616 3.34 -18.13 -12.43
CA ALA A 616 4.28 -19.22 -12.13
C ALA A 616 5.02 -19.80 -13.36
N ASN A 617 4.56 -19.47 -14.57
CA ASN A 617 5.19 -19.90 -15.83
C ASN A 617 6.39 -19.03 -16.28
N GLY A 618 6.81 -18.06 -15.46
CA GLY A 618 8.18 -17.55 -15.54
C GLY A 618 9.09 -18.54 -14.83
N GLU A 619 9.93 -19.28 -15.57
CA GLU A 619 10.93 -20.21 -15.01
C GLU A 619 11.56 -19.65 -13.73
N VAL A 620 11.18 -20.17 -12.56
CA VAL A 620 12.06 -20.13 -11.40
C VAL A 620 13.17 -21.11 -11.72
N ARG A 621 14.23 -20.60 -12.36
CA ARG A 621 15.51 -21.30 -12.41
C ARG A 621 15.94 -21.49 -10.96
N THR A 622 15.81 -22.73 -10.46
CA THR A 622 16.48 -23.14 -9.22
C THR A 622 17.96 -23.24 -9.53
N ASP A 623 18.64 -22.10 -9.55
CA ASP A 623 20.09 -22.08 -9.53
C ASP A 623 20.50 -22.73 -8.20
N LYS A 624 21.17 -23.88 -8.27
CA LYS A 624 21.76 -24.53 -7.09
C LYS A 624 22.96 -23.71 -6.64
N GLU A 625 22.70 -22.55 -6.06
CA GLU A 625 23.73 -21.74 -5.43
C GLU A 625 24.01 -22.31 -4.03
N THR A 626 25.24 -22.78 -3.83
CA THR A 626 25.72 -23.20 -2.51
C THR A 626 26.55 -22.06 -1.93
N TYR A 627 26.06 -21.39 -0.88
CA TYR A 627 26.84 -20.40 -0.13
C TYR A 627 27.12 -20.87 1.30
N LEU A 628 28.38 -20.79 1.70
CA LEU A 628 28.90 -21.12 3.03
C LEU A 628 29.07 -19.81 3.82
N MET A 629 28.46 -19.75 5.01
CA MET A 629 28.65 -18.66 5.99
C MET A 629 29.87 -18.96 6.86
N LEU A 630 30.74 -17.98 7.13
CA LEU A 630 31.84 -18.09 8.09
C LEU A 630 31.85 -16.89 9.03
N ASP A 631 31.63 -17.15 10.32
CA ASP A 631 31.79 -16.17 11.41
C ASP A 631 33.19 -16.33 12.06
N ASN A 632 33.91 -15.21 12.20
CA ASN A 632 35.04 -14.98 13.11
C ASN A 632 36.25 -15.95 13.10
N PHE A 633 37.03 -16.06 12.02
CA PHE A 633 38.36 -16.71 12.05
C PHE A 633 39.46 -16.03 11.21
N SER A 634 40.73 -16.37 11.51
CA SER A 634 41.94 -15.78 10.95
C SER A 634 42.33 -16.35 9.58
N TYR A 635 43.04 -15.55 8.77
CA TYR A 635 43.37 -15.79 7.35
C TYR A 635 44.01 -17.16 7.02
N GLU A 636 44.74 -17.78 7.95
CA GLU A 636 45.41 -19.07 7.71
C GLU A 636 44.46 -20.29 7.84
N ASP A 637 43.37 -20.17 8.60
CA ASP A 637 42.38 -21.24 8.78
C ASP A 637 41.36 -21.29 7.60
N VAL A 638 41.10 -20.13 6.98
CA VAL A 638 40.22 -19.95 5.80
C VAL A 638 40.73 -20.77 4.60
N ALA A 639 42.05 -20.89 4.44
CA ALA A 639 42.64 -21.53 3.28
C ALA A 639 42.48 -23.06 3.25
N ASP A 640 42.27 -23.71 4.41
CA ASP A 640 42.17 -25.17 4.49
C ASP A 640 40.70 -25.66 4.51
N GLU A 641 39.76 -24.84 4.98
CA GLU A 641 38.33 -25.17 4.99
C GLU A 641 37.67 -24.93 3.61
N VAL A 642 38.09 -23.89 2.89
CA VAL A 642 37.73 -23.67 1.47
C VAL A 642 38.18 -24.86 0.61
N LYS A 643 39.37 -25.44 0.87
CA LYS A 643 39.84 -26.65 0.19
C LYS A 643 39.03 -27.90 0.55
N GLY A 644 38.42 -27.96 1.73
CA GLY A 644 37.58 -29.07 2.19
C GLY A 644 36.22 -29.10 1.51
N SER A 645 35.57 -27.94 1.38
CA SER A 645 34.23 -27.79 0.78
C SER A 645 34.25 -27.93 -0.74
N LEU A 646 35.29 -27.41 -1.40
CA LEU A 646 35.53 -27.60 -2.83
C LEU A 646 35.71 -29.09 -3.22
N LYS A 647 36.30 -29.88 -2.31
CA LYS A 647 36.52 -31.33 -2.49
C LYS A 647 35.22 -32.16 -2.55
N LYS A 648 34.11 -31.68 -1.97
CA LYS A 648 32.80 -32.36 -2.05
C LYS A 648 32.11 -32.16 -3.41
N ALA A 649 32.51 -31.13 -4.17
CA ALA A 649 32.00 -30.82 -5.50
C ALA A 649 33.01 -31.18 -6.63
N ASP A 650 34.10 -31.89 -6.30
CA ASP A 650 35.23 -32.20 -7.20
C ASP A 650 35.83 -30.97 -7.91
N LEU A 651 35.59 -29.77 -7.37
CA LEU A 651 36.15 -28.51 -7.88
C LEU A 651 37.44 -28.20 -7.11
N SER A 652 38.43 -27.58 -7.76
CA SER A 652 39.59 -27.02 -7.05
C SER A 652 39.98 -25.66 -7.62
N VAL A 653 40.29 -24.73 -6.71
CA VAL A 653 40.69 -23.36 -7.03
C VAL A 653 42.14 -23.15 -6.61
N THR A 654 42.98 -22.65 -7.53
CA THR A 654 44.36 -22.24 -7.23
C THR A 654 44.53 -20.74 -7.42
N PHE A 655 45.10 -20.09 -6.41
CA PHE A 655 45.52 -18.68 -6.44
C PHE A 655 47.05 -18.63 -6.45
N GLU A 656 47.63 -18.00 -7.47
CA GLU A 656 49.08 -17.79 -7.55
C GLU A 656 49.39 -16.32 -7.85
N GLU A 657 50.19 -15.68 -6.99
CA GLU A 657 50.60 -14.29 -7.12
C GLU A 657 51.70 -14.18 -8.18
N THR A 658 51.42 -13.53 -9.31
CA THR A 658 52.36 -13.51 -10.47
C THR A 658 53.05 -12.16 -10.68
N GLY A 659 52.86 -11.21 -9.75
CA GLY A 659 53.51 -9.92 -9.74
C GLY A 659 52.68 -8.85 -9.03
N LYS A 660 53.19 -7.62 -8.96
CA LYS A 660 52.62 -6.55 -8.11
C LYS A 660 51.14 -6.21 -8.37
N ASN A 661 50.61 -6.46 -9.57
CA ASN A 661 49.23 -6.14 -9.96
C ASN A 661 48.59 -7.26 -10.80
N ALA A 662 48.98 -8.53 -10.58
CA ALA A 662 48.43 -9.65 -11.36
C ALA A 662 48.29 -10.95 -10.57
N PHE A 663 47.14 -11.60 -10.73
CA PHE A 663 46.81 -12.87 -10.09
C PHE A 663 46.37 -13.91 -11.14
N LEU A 664 46.75 -15.16 -10.91
CA LEU A 664 46.28 -16.31 -11.67
C LEU A 664 45.14 -17.00 -10.91
N LEU A 665 43.93 -17.01 -11.48
CA LEU A 665 42.81 -17.81 -11.00
C LEU A 665 42.73 -19.08 -11.85
N GLY A 666 42.86 -20.24 -11.23
CA GLY A 666 42.68 -21.54 -11.88
C GLY A 666 41.49 -22.30 -11.31
N LEU A 667 40.54 -22.71 -12.16
CA LEU A 667 39.39 -23.57 -11.86
C LEU A 667 39.60 -24.94 -12.52
N TYR A 668 39.39 -26.01 -11.77
CA TYR A 668 39.47 -27.39 -12.26
C TYR A 668 38.26 -28.20 -11.81
N ASN A 669 37.54 -28.79 -12.76
CA ASN A 669 36.48 -29.77 -12.51
C ASN A 669 37.07 -31.19 -12.63
N GLY A 670 37.25 -31.86 -11.50
CA GLY A 670 37.74 -33.24 -11.42
C GLY A 670 36.66 -34.31 -11.58
N GLY A 671 35.38 -33.90 -11.64
CA GLY A 671 34.23 -34.78 -11.78
C GLY A 671 33.99 -35.24 -13.22
N LYS A 672 33.28 -36.36 -13.39
CA LYS A 672 32.93 -36.90 -14.72
C LYS A 672 31.77 -36.17 -15.41
N GLU A 673 31.04 -35.31 -14.69
CA GLU A 673 29.87 -34.58 -15.19
C GLU A 673 30.22 -33.11 -15.49
N ALA A 674 29.57 -32.54 -16.51
CA ALA A 674 29.75 -31.14 -16.90
C ALA A 674 28.90 -30.23 -16.00
N LEU A 675 29.46 -29.09 -15.60
CA LEU A 675 28.78 -28.06 -14.82
C LEU A 675 28.32 -26.95 -15.78
N GLU A 676 27.05 -26.59 -15.77
CA GLU A 676 26.47 -25.53 -16.63
C GLU A 676 26.26 -24.26 -15.79
N ASP A 677 26.32 -23.08 -16.42
CA ASP A 677 26.05 -21.76 -15.82
C ASP A 677 26.86 -21.48 -14.52
N VAL A 678 28.17 -21.71 -14.56
CA VAL A 678 29.04 -21.48 -13.38
C VAL A 678 29.41 -20.00 -13.30
N VAL A 679 28.89 -19.29 -12.30
CA VAL A 679 29.20 -17.88 -12.07
C VAL A 679 30.15 -17.70 -10.88
N VAL A 680 31.22 -16.92 -11.06
CA VAL A 680 32.21 -16.60 -10.02
C VAL A 680 32.28 -15.10 -9.83
N THR A 681 31.88 -14.63 -8.65
CA THR A 681 31.90 -13.22 -8.27
C THR A 681 32.91 -12.96 -7.16
N VAL A 682 33.69 -11.89 -7.31
CA VAL A 682 34.67 -11.39 -6.33
C VAL A 682 34.23 -10.01 -5.86
N TYR A 683 34.19 -9.80 -4.56
CA TYR A 683 33.77 -8.56 -3.92
C TYR A 683 34.88 -7.95 -3.04
N ASP A 684 34.82 -6.64 -2.84
CA ASP A 684 35.64 -5.93 -1.85
C ASP A 684 34.94 -5.98 -0.50
N GLU A 685 35.57 -6.63 0.47
CA GLU A 685 34.99 -6.89 1.79
C GLU A 685 34.75 -5.60 2.60
N LYS A 686 35.41 -4.49 2.27
CA LYS A 686 35.23 -3.22 3.00
C LYS A 686 34.16 -2.32 2.42
N THR A 687 33.99 -2.31 1.10
CA THR A 687 32.99 -1.46 0.43
C THR A 687 31.74 -2.23 0.03
N ASN A 688 31.80 -3.56 0.08
CA ASN A 688 30.75 -4.47 -0.39
C ASN A 688 30.48 -4.34 -1.91
N ASP A 689 31.43 -3.79 -2.67
CA ASP A 689 31.32 -3.66 -4.11
C ASP A 689 31.77 -4.93 -4.82
N ILE A 690 31.02 -5.31 -5.85
CA ILE A 690 31.40 -6.38 -6.77
C ILE A 690 32.58 -5.88 -7.62
N ILE A 691 33.76 -6.42 -7.35
CA ILE A 691 34.98 -6.11 -8.11
C ILE A 691 34.90 -6.75 -9.48
N LEU A 692 34.41 -7.99 -9.58
CA LEU A 692 34.33 -8.75 -10.83
C LEU A 692 33.32 -9.91 -10.73
N THR A 693 32.53 -10.12 -11.78
CA THR A 693 31.70 -11.32 -11.98
C THR A 693 32.10 -11.99 -13.30
N TYR A 694 32.33 -13.30 -13.27
CA TYR A 694 32.58 -14.12 -14.44
C TYR A 694 31.54 -15.20 -14.59
N ASP A 695 31.06 -15.36 -15.81
CA ASP A 695 30.11 -16.39 -16.19
C ASP A 695 30.82 -17.44 -17.06
N PHE A 696 30.65 -18.71 -16.71
CA PHE A 696 31.11 -19.85 -17.49
C PHE A 696 29.89 -20.64 -17.95
N ASP A 697 29.52 -20.47 -19.22
CA ASP A 697 28.38 -21.16 -19.85
C ASP A 697 28.38 -22.68 -19.58
N THR A 698 29.55 -23.35 -19.68
CA THR A 698 29.69 -24.78 -19.35
C THR A 698 31.14 -25.18 -19.06
N LEU A 699 31.40 -25.84 -17.93
CA LEU A 699 32.70 -26.38 -17.50
C LEU A 699 32.68 -27.92 -17.56
N LYS A 700 33.30 -28.50 -18.59
CA LYS A 700 33.19 -29.94 -18.88
C LYS A 700 34.08 -30.78 -17.96
N GLY A 701 33.73 -32.06 -17.79
CA GLY A 701 34.48 -32.98 -16.93
C GLY A 701 35.96 -33.12 -17.36
N GLU A 702 36.87 -33.03 -16.38
CA GLU A 702 38.34 -33.01 -16.51
C GLU A 702 38.95 -31.74 -17.15
N GLU A 703 38.18 -30.68 -17.37
CA GLU A 703 38.65 -29.43 -17.96
C GLU A 703 39.32 -28.50 -16.92
N ARG A 704 40.47 -27.92 -17.27
CA ARG A 704 41.21 -26.95 -16.44
C ARG A 704 41.24 -25.61 -17.15
N ILE A 705 40.71 -24.58 -16.49
CA ILE A 705 40.70 -23.22 -17.01
C ILE A 705 41.53 -22.34 -16.08
N SER A 706 42.55 -21.67 -16.64
CA SER A 706 43.38 -20.72 -15.90
C SER A 706 43.40 -19.37 -16.61
N LYS A 707 43.19 -18.27 -15.88
CA LYS A 707 43.17 -16.93 -16.44
C LYS A 707 44.01 -15.96 -15.61
N VAL A 708 44.85 -15.17 -16.30
CA VAL A 708 45.68 -14.12 -15.71
C VAL A 708 44.92 -12.81 -15.76
N LEU A 709 44.75 -12.16 -14.61
CA LEU A 709 44.16 -10.83 -14.49
C LEU A 709 45.28 -9.80 -14.35
N SER A 710 45.32 -8.77 -15.18
CA SER A 710 46.30 -7.67 -15.08
C SER A 710 45.63 -6.31 -15.28
N PHE A 711 45.96 -5.33 -14.42
CA PHE A 711 45.47 -3.96 -14.51
C PHE A 711 46.54 -3.05 -15.16
N SER A 712 46.14 -2.16 -16.08
CA SER A 712 47.05 -1.20 -16.73
C SER A 712 46.66 0.25 -16.46
N ASP A 713 47.65 1.06 -16.14
CA ASP A 713 47.53 2.49 -15.82
C ASP A 713 47.89 3.39 -17.03
N GLU A 714 47.22 4.55 -17.10
CA GLU A 714 47.48 5.81 -17.85
C GLU A 714 47.41 5.96 -19.42
N ARG A 715 46.49 6.87 -19.82
CA ARG A 715 46.44 7.95 -20.87
C ARG A 715 46.20 7.72 -22.39
N GLU A 716 45.20 8.51 -22.82
CA GLU A 716 44.67 9.05 -24.10
C GLU A 716 45.17 8.62 -25.51
N ASP A 717 44.17 8.63 -26.41
CA ASP A 717 44.20 8.53 -27.87
C ASP A 717 44.30 7.12 -28.48
N SER A 718 43.17 6.42 -28.38
CA SER A 718 42.78 5.21 -29.12
C SER A 718 43.32 3.85 -28.61
N LYS A 719 42.39 3.15 -27.95
CA LYS A 719 42.04 1.72 -28.05
C LYS A 719 43.16 0.67 -28.13
N SER A 720 43.14 -0.27 -27.20
CA SER A 720 42.79 -1.69 -27.48
C SER A 720 42.82 -2.53 -26.21
N LEU A 721 41.83 -3.42 -26.05
CA LEU A 721 41.78 -4.43 -24.99
C LEU A 721 42.52 -5.68 -25.50
N ARG A 722 43.53 -6.17 -24.76
CA ARG A 722 44.26 -7.41 -25.09
C ARG A 722 43.84 -8.50 -24.12
N ILE A 723 43.04 -9.46 -24.60
CA ILE A 723 42.70 -10.68 -23.87
C ILE A 723 43.52 -11.83 -24.47
N VAL A 724 44.28 -12.54 -23.64
CA VAL A 724 44.98 -13.78 -24.02
C VAL A 724 44.35 -14.92 -23.21
N SER A 725 43.77 -15.90 -23.90
CA SER A 725 43.23 -17.14 -23.31
C SER A 725 44.09 -18.31 -23.76
N GLU A 726 44.64 -19.09 -22.82
CA GLU A 726 45.47 -20.27 -23.13
C GLU A 726 44.69 -21.52 -22.72
N TYR A 727 44.28 -22.33 -23.71
CA TYR A 727 43.58 -23.60 -23.49
C TYR A 727 44.59 -24.76 -23.57
N THR A 728 44.69 -25.57 -22.53
CA THR A 728 45.47 -26.82 -22.57
C THR A 728 44.56 -28.01 -22.26
N SER A 729 44.01 -28.63 -23.32
CA SER A 729 43.50 -29.99 -23.21
C SER A 729 44.65 -30.98 -23.43
N ARG A 730 44.76 -32.00 -22.57
CA ARG A 730 45.77 -33.06 -22.72
C ARG A 730 45.40 -33.92 -23.93
N GLY A 731 46.05 -33.72 -25.06
CA GLY A 731 46.01 -34.72 -26.14
C GLY A 731 46.47 -34.22 -27.51
N GLU A 732 45.99 -33.07 -27.97
CA GLU A 732 46.33 -32.55 -29.29
C GLU A 732 46.43 -31.02 -29.24
N GLY A 733 47.66 -30.51 -29.34
CA GLY A 733 47.92 -29.07 -29.33
C GLY A 733 47.26 -28.38 -30.52
N ARG A 734 46.18 -27.64 -30.25
CA ARG A 734 45.67 -26.60 -31.13
C ARG A 734 45.47 -25.31 -30.34
N GLU A 735 46.27 -24.32 -30.71
CA GLU A 735 46.15 -22.93 -30.28
C GLU A 735 45.05 -22.27 -31.13
N ILE A 736 43.96 -21.82 -30.51
CA ILE A 736 42.92 -21.01 -31.17
C ILE A 736 42.94 -19.63 -30.51
N VAL A 737 43.23 -18.60 -31.31
CA VAL A 737 43.26 -17.20 -30.90
C VAL A 737 42.17 -16.46 -31.66
N ASP A 738 41.04 -16.16 -31.01
CA ASP A 738 39.98 -15.34 -31.59
C ASP A 738 40.10 -13.86 -31.18
N ARG A 739 39.86 -12.96 -32.16
CA ARG A 739 40.10 -11.52 -32.06
C ARG A 739 38.86 -10.76 -32.53
N TYR A 740 38.19 -10.01 -31.65
CA TYR A 740 36.99 -9.23 -32.00
C TYR A 740 37.27 -7.72 -32.09
N GLN A 741 36.70 -7.06 -33.10
CA GLN A 741 36.74 -5.60 -33.30
C GLN A 741 35.35 -5.13 -33.78
N ILE A 742 34.66 -4.30 -33.00
CA ILE A 742 33.29 -3.81 -33.32
C ILE A 742 33.34 -2.33 -33.74
N SER A 743 32.69 -2.00 -34.85
CA SER A 743 32.44 -0.65 -35.37
C SER A 743 30.95 -0.51 -35.72
N LEU A 744 30.30 0.60 -35.31
CA LEU A 744 28.87 0.84 -35.51
C LEU A 744 28.63 1.81 -36.68
N THR A 745 27.78 1.42 -37.63
CA THR A 745 27.27 2.29 -38.72
C THR A 745 25.74 2.23 -38.81
N LYS A 746 25.10 3.39 -39.01
CA LYS A 746 23.64 3.64 -38.98
C LYS A 746 22.91 3.11 -40.23
N VAL A 747 21.73 2.49 -40.09
CA VAL A 747 20.81 2.20 -41.20
C VAL A 747 19.38 2.64 -40.85
N ASN A 748 18.83 3.56 -41.65
CA ASN A 748 17.41 3.89 -41.70
C ASN A 748 16.67 2.87 -42.60
N ARG A 749 15.57 2.28 -42.13
CA ARG A 749 14.52 1.72 -43.00
C ARG A 749 13.14 2.08 -42.47
N VAL A 750 12.31 2.52 -43.41
CA VAL A 750 10.91 2.93 -43.28
C VAL A 750 10.05 1.70 -42.90
N ASN A 751 9.40 1.75 -41.73
CA ASN A 751 8.43 0.76 -41.30
C ASN A 751 7.08 1.02 -42.00
N ILE A 752 6.64 0.09 -42.85
CA ILE A 752 5.20 -0.10 -43.09
C ILE A 752 4.69 -0.73 -41.80
N SER A 753 4.04 0.06 -40.96
CA SER A 753 3.71 -0.31 -39.58
C SER A 753 2.64 -1.41 -39.55
N ILE A 754 2.83 -2.37 -38.64
CA ILE A 754 1.86 -3.38 -38.17
C ILE A 754 0.43 -2.80 -38.05
N PHE A 755 0.35 -1.53 -37.66
CA PHE A 755 -0.78 -0.60 -37.76
C PHE A 755 -1.69 -0.77 -39.00
N THR A 756 -1.13 -0.77 -40.21
CA THR A 756 -1.92 -0.80 -41.45
C THR A 756 -2.57 -2.18 -41.65
N ILE A 757 -1.88 -3.23 -41.18
CA ILE A 757 -2.33 -4.62 -41.27
C ILE A 757 -3.48 -4.85 -40.30
N VAL A 758 -3.36 -4.38 -39.04
CA VAL A 758 -4.41 -4.55 -38.03
C VAL A 758 -5.70 -3.82 -38.42
N VAL A 759 -5.61 -2.56 -38.87
CA VAL A 759 -6.79 -1.80 -39.33
C VAL A 759 -7.45 -2.47 -40.53
N PHE A 760 -6.64 -2.94 -41.50
CA PHE A 760 -7.16 -3.62 -42.68
C PHE A 760 -7.89 -4.92 -42.31
N VAL A 761 -7.31 -5.75 -41.43
CA VAL A 761 -7.92 -7.00 -40.95
C VAL A 761 -9.25 -6.74 -40.24
N VAL A 762 -9.28 -5.73 -39.37
CA VAL A 762 -10.49 -5.35 -38.62
C VAL A 762 -11.60 -4.87 -39.55
N ILE A 763 -11.30 -3.98 -40.51
CA ILE A 763 -12.28 -3.48 -41.49
C ILE A 763 -12.79 -4.64 -42.37
N VAL A 764 -11.91 -5.55 -42.78
CA VAL A 764 -12.27 -6.72 -43.60
C VAL A 764 -13.18 -7.66 -42.83
N LEU A 765 -12.89 -7.97 -41.56
CA LEU A 765 -13.74 -8.81 -40.72
C LEU A 765 -15.13 -8.19 -40.51
N LEU A 766 -15.19 -6.88 -40.27
CA LEU A 766 -16.45 -6.16 -40.09
C LEU A 766 -17.27 -6.13 -41.40
N CYS A 767 -16.61 -5.90 -42.54
CA CYS A 767 -17.23 -6.00 -43.87
C CYS A 767 -17.74 -7.42 -44.17
N ILE A 768 -17.01 -8.46 -43.80
CA ILE A 768 -17.43 -9.86 -43.97
C ILE A 768 -18.64 -10.18 -43.10
N CYS A 769 -18.65 -9.77 -41.84
CA CYS A 769 -19.78 -9.95 -40.92
C CYS A 769 -21.04 -9.23 -41.44
N LEU A 770 -20.91 -7.96 -41.85
CA LEU A 770 -22.01 -7.21 -42.45
C LEU A 770 -22.47 -7.86 -43.76
N PHE A 771 -21.55 -8.28 -44.62
CA PHE A 771 -21.90 -8.97 -45.87
C PHE A 771 -22.69 -10.27 -45.59
N ILE A 772 -22.25 -11.11 -44.64
CA ILE A 772 -22.96 -12.34 -44.26
C ILE A 772 -24.37 -12.03 -43.72
N LEU A 773 -24.50 -10.98 -42.90
CA LEU A 773 -25.80 -10.56 -42.32
C LEU A 773 -26.74 -9.97 -43.38
N PHE A 774 -26.25 -9.17 -44.31
CA PHE A 774 -27.07 -8.48 -45.31
C PHE A 774 -27.32 -9.28 -46.60
N ARG A 775 -26.51 -10.30 -46.92
CA ARG A 775 -26.60 -11.08 -48.18
C ARG A 775 -27.99 -11.67 -48.46
N ASN A 776 -28.72 -12.07 -47.42
CA ASN A 776 -30.04 -12.71 -47.53
C ASN A 776 -31.15 -11.95 -46.76
N THR A 777 -30.99 -10.64 -46.54
CA THR A 777 -31.92 -9.85 -45.72
C THR A 777 -32.83 -9.00 -46.61
N ASN A 778 -34.14 -9.17 -46.47
CA ASN A 778 -35.15 -8.39 -47.19
C ASN A 778 -35.23 -6.95 -46.61
N ILE A 779 -35.37 -5.93 -47.46
CA ILE A 779 -35.53 -4.51 -47.07
C ILE A 779 -36.66 -4.32 -46.06
N GLN A 780 -37.70 -5.16 -46.10
CA GLN A 780 -38.79 -5.10 -45.13
C GLN A 780 -38.35 -5.46 -43.70
N LEU A 781 -37.38 -6.36 -43.53
CA LEU A 781 -36.84 -6.74 -42.21
C LEU A 781 -36.02 -5.60 -41.60
N ILE A 782 -35.28 -4.87 -42.43
CA ILE A 782 -34.50 -3.69 -42.02
C ILE A 782 -35.44 -2.56 -41.55
N LYS A 783 -36.50 -2.28 -42.33
CA LYS A 783 -37.52 -1.29 -41.94
C LYS A 783 -38.23 -1.68 -40.65
N PHE A 784 -38.45 -2.97 -40.43
CA PHE A 784 -39.06 -3.50 -39.22
C PHE A 784 -38.15 -3.30 -37.99
N ALA A 785 -36.88 -3.67 -38.07
CA ALA A 785 -35.88 -3.47 -37.01
C ALA A 785 -35.76 -1.99 -36.61
N PHE A 786 -35.70 -1.08 -37.60
CA PHE A 786 -35.60 0.36 -37.34
C PHE A 786 -36.83 0.93 -36.62
N LYS A 787 -38.03 0.47 -36.98
CA LYS A 787 -39.28 0.90 -36.33
C LYS A 787 -39.36 0.43 -34.87
N ASN A 788 -38.75 -0.72 -34.54
CA ASN A 788 -38.76 -1.28 -33.19
C ASN A 788 -37.85 -0.52 -32.23
N LEU A 789 -36.67 -0.08 -32.67
CA LEU A 789 -35.73 0.72 -31.84
C LEU A 789 -36.37 2.03 -31.32
N GLY A 790 -37.33 2.58 -32.04
CA GLY A 790 -38.06 3.80 -31.68
C GLY A 790 -39.21 3.63 -30.69
N ARG A 791 -39.54 2.39 -30.28
CA ARG A 791 -40.67 2.11 -29.36
C ARG A 791 -40.32 2.40 -27.90
N ASN A 792 -39.08 2.11 -27.48
CA ASN A 792 -38.56 2.34 -26.12
C ASN A 792 -37.46 3.42 -26.11
N ARG A 793 -37.85 4.68 -26.39
CA ARG A 793 -36.92 5.80 -26.65
C ARG A 793 -35.95 6.08 -25.49
N THR A 794 -36.43 6.15 -24.26
CA THR A 794 -35.60 6.49 -23.09
C THR A 794 -34.45 5.51 -22.90
N ARG A 795 -34.75 4.23 -23.06
CA ARG A 795 -33.78 3.15 -22.86
C ARG A 795 -32.76 3.08 -23.98
N THR A 796 -33.21 3.17 -25.23
CA THR A 796 -32.32 3.23 -26.40
C THR A 796 -31.37 4.42 -26.29
N VAL A 797 -31.84 5.58 -25.81
CA VAL A 797 -31.01 6.77 -25.58
C VAL A 797 -29.99 6.54 -24.46
N LEU A 798 -30.37 5.93 -23.34
CA LEU A 798 -29.45 5.66 -22.23
C LEU A 798 -28.32 4.71 -22.64
N THR A 799 -28.65 3.64 -23.38
CA THR A 799 -27.67 2.70 -23.95
C THR A 799 -26.76 3.39 -24.96
N PHE A 800 -27.31 4.32 -25.76
CA PHE A 800 -26.56 5.10 -26.72
C PHE A 800 -25.52 6.00 -26.05
N ILE A 801 -25.90 6.67 -24.96
CA ILE A 801 -25.01 7.57 -24.20
C ILE A 801 -23.81 6.79 -23.64
N GLY A 802 -24.04 5.60 -23.07
CA GLY A 802 -22.95 4.77 -22.55
C GLY A 802 -21.90 4.39 -23.61
N ILE A 803 -22.37 3.96 -24.80
CA ILE A 803 -21.47 3.62 -25.93
C ILE A 803 -20.69 4.86 -26.40
N VAL A 804 -21.37 6.01 -26.51
CA VAL A 804 -20.75 7.27 -26.95
C VAL A 804 -19.68 7.73 -25.96
N ILE A 805 -19.97 7.70 -24.66
CA ILE A 805 -19.02 8.07 -23.60
C ILE A 805 -17.82 7.11 -23.60
N GLY A 806 -18.06 5.79 -23.63
CA GLY A 806 -16.97 4.81 -23.62
C GLY A 806 -16.01 4.95 -24.82
N ILE A 807 -16.55 5.07 -26.04
CA ILE A 807 -15.73 5.27 -27.24
C ILE A 807 -14.99 6.62 -27.20
N SER A 808 -15.64 7.68 -26.73
CA SER A 808 -15.02 9.02 -26.65
C SER A 808 -13.92 9.09 -25.60
N ALA A 809 -14.11 8.45 -24.44
CA ALA A 809 -13.14 8.41 -23.35
C ALA A 809 -11.89 7.63 -23.73
N THR A 810 -12.02 6.43 -24.32
CA THR A 810 -10.87 5.64 -24.79
C THR A 810 -10.09 6.34 -25.90
N ALA A 811 -10.78 7.03 -26.82
CA ALA A 811 -10.09 7.80 -27.85
C ALA A 811 -9.39 9.05 -27.28
N GLY A 812 -10.01 9.68 -26.28
CA GLY A 812 -9.48 10.85 -25.59
C GLY A 812 -8.22 10.53 -24.79
N SER A 813 -8.20 9.42 -24.03
CA SER A 813 -7.06 9.03 -23.20
C SER A 813 -5.79 8.84 -24.02
N ILE A 814 -5.85 7.99 -25.04
CA ILE A 814 -4.69 7.66 -25.87
C ILE A 814 -4.16 8.90 -26.60
N SER A 815 -5.06 9.82 -26.97
CA SER A 815 -4.68 11.07 -27.63
C SER A 815 -4.06 12.09 -26.66
N LEU A 816 -4.49 12.09 -25.39
CA LEU A 816 -3.96 12.94 -24.33
C LEU A 816 -2.53 12.55 -23.98
N GLY A 817 -2.25 11.27 -23.76
CA GLY A 817 -0.90 10.78 -23.47
C GLY A 817 0.11 11.13 -24.57
N GLN A 818 -0.28 10.92 -25.83
CA GLN A 818 0.57 11.28 -26.98
C GLN A 818 0.78 12.79 -27.10
N ALA A 819 -0.24 13.61 -26.78
CA ALA A 819 -0.11 15.06 -26.74
C ALA A 819 0.91 15.49 -25.69
N PHE A 820 0.77 14.96 -24.47
CA PHE A 820 1.62 15.32 -23.36
C PHE A 820 3.08 14.88 -23.59
N ASP A 821 3.33 13.68 -24.11
CA ASP A 821 4.70 13.23 -24.45
C ASP A 821 5.37 14.19 -25.45
N GLN A 822 4.63 14.66 -26.47
CA GLN A 822 5.17 15.63 -27.43
C GLN A 822 5.44 17.01 -26.81
N LYS A 823 4.54 17.51 -25.95
CA LYS A 823 4.72 18.80 -25.27
C LYS A 823 5.94 18.75 -24.34
N LEU A 824 6.09 17.67 -23.57
CA LEU A 824 7.21 17.49 -22.66
C LEU A 824 8.55 17.38 -23.39
N ARG A 825 8.62 16.63 -24.49
CA ARG A 825 9.84 16.58 -25.32
C ARG A 825 10.27 17.99 -25.75
N LYS A 826 9.32 18.83 -26.16
CA LYS A 826 9.58 20.22 -26.54
C LYS A 826 9.99 21.10 -25.36
N ASP A 827 9.37 20.94 -24.20
CA ASP A 827 9.69 21.72 -23.00
C ASP A 827 11.04 21.29 -22.38
N PHE A 828 11.47 20.03 -22.56
CA PHE A 828 12.79 19.56 -22.15
C PHE A 828 13.91 19.94 -23.12
N GLU A 829 13.62 20.28 -24.38
CA GLU A 829 14.61 20.84 -25.31
C GLU A 829 15.18 22.18 -24.79
N SER A 830 14.41 22.97 -24.04
CA SER A 830 14.86 24.26 -23.47
C SER A 830 15.79 24.12 -22.26
N PHE A 831 15.76 22.98 -21.55
CA PHE A 831 16.68 22.65 -20.45
C PHE A 831 18.15 22.54 -20.91
N GLY A 832 18.36 22.27 -22.20
CA GLY A 832 19.67 22.14 -22.83
C GLY A 832 20.21 20.70 -22.74
N ALA A 833 20.38 20.05 -23.89
CA ALA A 833 20.82 18.66 -23.95
C ALA A 833 22.20 18.44 -23.27
N GLY A 834 22.32 17.37 -22.48
CA GLY A 834 23.56 17.00 -21.80
C GLY A 834 23.94 17.91 -20.63
N ARG A 835 22.98 18.52 -19.95
CA ARG A 835 23.18 19.31 -18.73
C ARG A 835 22.83 18.44 -17.51
N ILE A 836 23.72 18.40 -16.52
CA ILE A 836 23.51 17.78 -15.22
C ILE A 836 23.63 18.88 -14.16
N ILE A 837 22.61 19.05 -13.34
CA ILE A 837 22.56 20.02 -12.24
C ILE A 837 22.72 19.25 -10.94
N ILE A 838 23.73 19.58 -10.16
CA ILE A 838 24.01 19.00 -8.85
C ILE A 838 23.55 19.98 -7.78
N LEU A 839 22.62 19.55 -6.93
CA LEU A 839 22.04 20.32 -5.86
C LEU A 839 22.63 19.87 -4.53
N SER A 840 23.00 20.83 -3.69
CA SER A 840 23.51 20.59 -2.33
C SER A 840 22.45 20.12 -1.32
N GLU A 841 21.21 19.93 -1.78
CA GLU A 841 20.06 19.47 -1.03
C GLU A 841 19.33 18.39 -1.84
N LYS A 842 18.57 17.52 -1.15
CA LYS A 842 17.70 16.57 -1.83
C LYS A 842 16.50 17.31 -2.41
N VAL A 843 16.31 17.22 -3.72
CA VAL A 843 15.13 17.78 -4.39
C VAL A 843 14.40 16.65 -5.08
N ASP A 844 13.34 16.17 -4.44
CA ASP A 844 12.40 15.23 -5.05
C ASP A 844 11.48 16.01 -6.00
N ILE A 845 11.70 15.84 -7.30
CA ILE A 845 10.90 16.49 -8.34
C ILE A 845 9.57 15.76 -8.44
N SER A 846 8.60 16.17 -7.63
CA SER A 846 7.22 15.67 -7.65
C SER A 846 6.27 16.70 -8.28
N VAL A 847 5.30 16.24 -9.06
CA VAL A 847 4.22 17.08 -9.59
C VAL A 847 3.10 17.12 -8.54
N SER A 848 3.31 17.90 -7.48
CA SER A 848 2.30 18.17 -6.44
C SER A 848 1.74 19.58 -6.59
N PRO A 849 0.50 19.86 -6.13
CA PRO A 849 0.05 21.24 -5.91
C PRO A 849 1.08 22.01 -5.05
N PRO A 850 1.18 23.34 -5.18
CA PRO A 850 2.27 24.12 -4.58
C PRO A 850 2.09 24.27 -3.07
N THR A 851 2.28 23.19 -2.34
CA THR A 851 2.38 23.13 -0.88
C THR A 851 3.39 22.04 -0.58
N GLN A 852 4.68 22.37 -0.64
CA GLN A 852 5.70 21.57 0.03
C GLN A 852 6.88 22.46 0.42
N SER A 853 7.06 22.53 1.73
CA SER A 853 8.30 22.90 2.39
C SER A 853 9.41 21.93 1.95
N PHE A 854 10.51 22.48 1.41
CA PHE A 854 11.75 21.74 1.27
C PHE A 854 12.28 21.42 2.66
N GLU A 855 12.45 20.14 2.99
CA GLU A 855 13.19 19.72 4.18
C GLU A 855 14.63 20.24 4.07
N LYS A 856 15.01 21.14 4.97
CA LYS A 856 16.42 21.53 5.09
C LYS A 856 17.20 20.41 5.78
N ALA A 857 17.67 19.45 4.99
CA ALA A 857 18.80 18.62 5.39
C ALA A 857 20.04 19.50 5.64
N ALA A 858 20.96 19.05 6.50
CA ALA A 858 22.20 19.77 6.79
C ALA A 858 23.00 20.03 5.49
N SER A 859 23.01 21.28 5.03
CA SER A 859 23.48 21.67 3.69
C SER A 859 24.86 21.12 3.36
N LEU A 860 24.94 20.37 2.25
CA LEU A 860 26.19 19.94 1.66
C LEU A 860 27.01 21.17 1.26
N ARG A 861 28.29 21.20 1.62
CA ARG A 861 29.19 22.30 1.24
C ARG A 861 29.99 21.88 0.01
N LEU A 862 29.47 22.16 -1.19
CA LEU A 862 30.19 21.89 -2.44
C LEU A 862 31.39 22.83 -2.54
N THR A 863 32.62 22.32 -2.58
CA THR A 863 33.84 23.14 -2.60
C THR A 863 34.55 23.09 -3.95
N ASP A 864 35.55 23.95 -4.13
CA ASP A 864 36.47 23.92 -5.28
C ASP A 864 37.07 22.53 -5.53
N ASP A 865 37.33 21.77 -4.47
CA ASP A 865 37.90 20.43 -4.60
C ASP A 865 36.93 19.50 -5.34
N VAL A 866 35.61 19.62 -5.14
CA VAL A 866 34.60 18.82 -5.88
C VAL A 866 34.56 19.25 -7.34
N VAL A 867 34.55 20.57 -7.58
CA VAL A 867 34.54 21.14 -8.93
C VAL A 867 35.74 20.63 -9.73
N ASN A 868 36.92 20.58 -9.12
CA ASN A 868 38.14 20.10 -9.74
C ASN A 868 38.16 18.60 -10.00
N GLU A 869 37.54 17.78 -9.15
CA GLU A 869 37.37 16.34 -9.42
C GLU A 869 36.38 16.08 -10.56
N ILE A 870 35.23 16.77 -10.57
CA ILE A 870 34.23 16.62 -11.64
C ILE A 870 34.82 17.03 -13.01
N LYS A 871 35.65 18.08 -13.05
CA LYS A 871 36.36 18.52 -14.27
C LYS A 871 37.27 17.45 -14.89
N LYS A 872 37.73 16.44 -14.11
CA LYS A 872 38.60 15.37 -14.60
C LYS A 872 37.85 14.24 -15.29
N ILE A 873 36.51 14.22 -15.21
CA ILE A 873 35.70 13.17 -15.85
C ILE A 873 35.76 13.37 -17.37
N GLU A 874 36.18 12.34 -18.12
CA GLU A 874 36.39 12.38 -19.59
C GLU A 874 35.20 12.95 -20.39
N ASN A 875 33.95 12.64 -19.98
CA ASN A 875 32.75 13.09 -20.67
C ASN A 875 32.23 14.46 -20.19
N VAL A 876 32.93 15.13 -19.27
CA VAL A 876 32.58 16.47 -18.79
C VAL A 876 33.28 17.53 -19.64
N LYS A 877 32.49 18.33 -20.35
CA LYS A 877 32.96 19.45 -21.18
C LYS A 877 33.30 20.67 -20.34
N SER A 878 32.45 20.97 -19.35
CA SER A 878 32.55 22.18 -18.53
C SER A 878 31.83 21.96 -17.20
N VAL A 879 32.26 22.66 -16.15
CA VAL A 879 31.69 22.63 -14.80
C VAL A 879 31.56 24.07 -14.30
N CYS A 880 30.34 24.52 -14.04
CA CYS A 880 30.02 25.87 -13.59
C CYS A 880 29.53 25.79 -12.13
N PRO A 881 30.37 26.20 -11.15
CA PRO A 881 29.90 26.38 -9.80
C PRO A 881 28.99 27.61 -9.71
N VAL A 882 27.90 27.48 -8.97
CA VAL A 882 26.90 28.53 -8.78
C VAL A 882 26.63 28.73 -7.29
N MET A 883 26.70 29.98 -6.84
CA MET A 883 26.30 30.37 -5.50
C MET A 883 24.98 31.14 -5.56
N ASN A 884 24.00 30.65 -4.80
CA ASN A 884 22.67 31.22 -4.73
C ASN A 884 22.58 32.21 -3.57
N TYR A 885 22.00 33.37 -3.84
CA TYR A 885 21.76 34.39 -2.84
C TYR A 885 20.38 35.01 -3.04
N GLU A 886 19.51 34.86 -2.06
CA GLU A 886 18.20 35.50 -2.05
C GLU A 886 18.29 36.79 -1.24
N THR A 887 17.94 37.91 -1.85
CA THR A 887 17.99 39.20 -1.16
C THR A 887 17.01 40.20 -1.76
N THR A 888 16.75 41.26 -1.00
CA THR A 888 15.94 42.37 -1.47
C THR A 888 16.73 43.22 -2.46
N VAL A 889 16.16 43.40 -3.65
CA VAL A 889 16.67 44.27 -4.70
C VAL A 889 15.80 45.51 -4.77
N THR A 890 16.41 46.68 -4.62
CA THR A 890 15.73 47.98 -4.76
C THR A 890 16.01 48.58 -6.13
N PHE A 891 14.97 48.95 -6.86
CA PHE A 891 15.04 49.70 -8.12
C PHE A 891 14.07 50.89 -8.06
N ARG A 892 14.58 52.10 -8.33
CA ARG A 892 13.81 53.38 -8.35
C ARG A 892 12.91 53.63 -7.12
N GLY A 893 13.30 53.11 -5.96
CA GLY A 893 12.55 53.27 -4.69
C GLY A 893 11.61 52.11 -4.36
N GLU A 894 11.36 51.21 -5.31
CA GLU A 894 10.61 49.97 -5.10
C GLU A 894 11.57 48.85 -4.72
N SER A 895 11.14 47.95 -3.83
CA SER A 895 11.96 46.83 -3.36
C SER A 895 11.17 45.53 -3.47
N THR A 896 11.79 44.52 -4.06
CA THR A 896 11.25 43.16 -4.16
C THR A 896 12.34 42.14 -3.84
N ASN A 897 11.95 40.94 -3.43
CA ASN A 897 12.91 39.86 -3.22
C ASN A 897 13.21 39.19 -4.56
N CYS A 898 14.49 39.07 -4.90
CA CYS A 898 14.94 38.43 -6.14
C CYS A 898 15.94 37.32 -5.83
N PHE A 899 15.97 36.32 -6.70
CA PHE A 899 17.02 35.29 -6.72
C PHE A 899 18.25 35.82 -7.45
N ILE A 900 19.41 35.69 -6.81
CA ILE A 900 20.69 36.08 -7.38
C ILE A 900 21.55 34.84 -7.51
N GLN A 901 22.12 34.67 -8.69
CA GLN A 901 23.09 33.61 -8.97
C GLN A 901 24.45 34.23 -9.28
N PHE A 902 25.43 33.87 -8.46
CA PHE A 902 26.83 34.15 -8.74
C PHE A 902 27.38 33.01 -9.60
N VAL A 903 27.74 33.31 -10.85
CA VAL A 903 28.12 32.32 -11.85
C VAL A 903 29.53 32.56 -12.37
N ASP A 904 30.25 31.48 -12.64
CA ASP A 904 31.55 31.55 -13.30
C ASP A 904 31.37 31.89 -14.79
N LEU A 905 31.79 33.08 -15.20
CA LEU A 905 31.47 33.62 -16.53
C LEU A 905 32.08 32.81 -17.69
N ASP A 906 33.21 32.13 -17.45
CA ASP A 906 33.92 31.33 -18.45
C ASP A 906 33.15 30.03 -18.78
N THR A 907 32.47 29.46 -17.79
CA THR A 907 31.76 28.18 -17.90
C THR A 907 30.24 28.35 -18.08
N PHE A 908 29.65 29.41 -17.52
CA PHE A 908 28.21 29.71 -17.56
C PHE A 908 27.66 29.80 -18.98
N GLN A 909 28.37 30.48 -19.89
CA GLN A 909 27.96 30.59 -21.31
C GLN A 909 27.90 29.26 -22.05
N GLN A 910 28.52 28.21 -21.50
CA GLN A 910 28.58 26.87 -22.09
C GLN A 910 27.47 25.94 -21.59
N MET A 911 26.81 26.29 -20.47
CA MET A 911 25.80 25.46 -19.80
C MET A 911 24.44 25.53 -20.49
N THR A 912 24.01 26.75 -20.78
CA THR A 912 22.65 27.05 -21.23
C THR A 912 22.71 27.92 -22.50
N PRO A 913 21.91 27.63 -23.55
CA PRO A 913 21.84 28.48 -24.74
C PRO A 913 21.03 29.75 -24.45
N LEU A 914 21.54 30.58 -23.54
CA LEU A 914 20.88 31.81 -23.10
C LEU A 914 21.02 32.88 -24.17
N GLN A 915 19.89 33.37 -24.67
CA GLN A 915 19.84 34.49 -25.61
C GLN A 915 19.58 35.79 -24.84
N ILE A 916 20.37 36.82 -25.14
CA ILE A 916 20.18 38.17 -24.61
C ILE A 916 19.21 38.91 -25.52
N ASP A 917 18.11 39.43 -24.96
CA ASP A 917 17.19 40.32 -25.66
C ASP A 917 17.81 41.72 -25.84
N LYS A 918 18.37 42.27 -24.75
CA LYS A 918 18.96 43.62 -24.74
C LYS A 918 20.32 43.64 -24.06
N GLY A 919 21.30 44.35 -24.63
CA GLY A 919 22.62 44.54 -24.04
C GLY A 919 23.62 43.44 -24.42
N ARG A 920 24.50 43.04 -23.49
CA ARG A 920 25.47 41.95 -23.69
C ARG A 920 25.59 41.06 -22.47
N ILE A 921 26.11 39.85 -22.66
CA ILE A 921 26.49 38.95 -21.57
C ILE A 921 27.69 39.56 -20.81
N LEU A 922 27.76 39.28 -19.51
CA LEU A 922 28.88 39.65 -18.64
C LEU A 922 30.20 38.99 -19.10
N GLU A 923 31.29 39.76 -19.00
CA GLU A 923 32.66 39.34 -19.29
C GLU A 923 33.55 39.47 -18.02
N LYS A 924 34.63 38.68 -17.98
CA LYS A 924 35.58 38.73 -16.87
C LYS A 924 36.20 40.12 -16.74
N GLY A 925 36.20 40.68 -15.52
CA GLY A 925 36.68 42.03 -15.26
C GLY A 925 35.60 43.13 -15.32
N ASP A 926 34.34 42.80 -15.65
CA ASP A 926 33.23 43.77 -15.62
C ASP A 926 32.87 44.27 -14.20
N GLY A 927 33.44 43.67 -13.15
CA GLY A 927 33.25 44.08 -11.76
C GLY A 927 31.81 43.86 -11.28
N LEU A 928 31.25 44.83 -10.57
CA LEU A 928 29.95 44.71 -9.90
C LEU A 928 28.80 45.07 -10.87
N THR A 929 28.52 44.15 -11.79
CA THR A 929 27.51 44.28 -12.87
C THR A 929 26.62 43.04 -12.94
N ALA A 930 25.45 43.15 -13.58
CA ALA A 930 24.48 42.05 -13.65
C ALA A 930 23.88 41.82 -15.04
N ASN A 931 23.55 40.55 -15.35
CA ASN A 931 22.54 40.21 -16.35
C ASN A 931 21.21 39.89 -15.65
N VAL A 932 20.09 40.37 -16.18
CA VAL A 932 18.77 40.30 -15.53
C VAL A 932 17.83 39.41 -16.33
N GLY A 933 17.12 38.51 -15.66
CA GLY A 933 16.07 37.68 -16.24
C GLY A 933 14.90 38.50 -16.82
N TYR A 934 14.22 37.96 -17.82
CA TYR A 934 13.12 38.65 -18.50
C TYR A 934 12.00 39.06 -17.53
N ASP A 935 11.54 38.15 -16.67
CA ASP A 935 10.45 38.41 -15.74
C ASP A 935 10.86 39.39 -14.64
N ILE A 936 12.12 39.36 -14.19
CA ILE A 936 12.62 40.37 -13.27
C ILE A 936 12.66 41.76 -13.91
N SER A 937 13.05 41.84 -15.18
CA SER A 937 13.08 43.12 -15.91
C SER A 937 11.67 43.65 -16.20
N ALA A 938 10.75 42.79 -16.64
CA ALA A 938 9.45 43.19 -17.18
C ALA A 938 8.31 43.21 -16.15
N LYS A 939 8.37 42.36 -15.11
CA LYS A 939 7.24 42.09 -14.20
C LYS A 939 7.52 42.37 -12.72
N ALA A 940 8.78 42.34 -12.27
CA ALA A 940 9.08 42.42 -10.83
C ALA A 940 8.97 43.83 -10.22
N PHE A 941 8.98 44.88 -11.04
CA PHE A 941 8.88 46.29 -10.62
C PHE A 941 7.84 47.02 -11.48
N SER A 942 7.33 48.16 -10.99
CA SER A 942 6.34 48.95 -11.74
C SER A 942 6.90 49.57 -13.02
N GLU A 943 8.22 49.83 -13.03
CA GLU A 943 8.97 50.29 -14.20
C GLU A 943 9.93 49.19 -14.68
N THR A 944 10.03 49.02 -16.00
CA THR A 944 10.90 48.03 -16.62
C THR A 944 12.38 48.37 -16.41
N ILE A 945 13.18 47.40 -15.98
CA ILE A 945 14.64 47.55 -15.87
C ILE A 945 15.24 47.56 -17.27
N GLU A 946 16.01 48.60 -17.61
CA GLU A 946 16.74 48.70 -18.87
C GLU A 946 18.27 48.49 -18.70
N VAL A 947 18.97 48.30 -19.81
CA VAL A 947 20.43 48.17 -19.81
C VAL A 947 21.06 49.51 -19.41
N GLY A 948 21.97 49.49 -18.44
CA GLY A 948 22.62 50.67 -17.86
C GLY A 948 21.97 51.15 -16.56
N ASP A 949 20.76 50.69 -16.22
CA ASP A 949 20.14 50.99 -14.94
C ASP A 949 20.97 50.46 -13.76
N THR A 950 20.82 51.11 -12.60
CA THR A 950 21.50 50.71 -11.37
C THR A 950 20.49 50.09 -10.40
N LEU A 951 20.71 48.82 -10.07
CA LEU A 951 19.98 48.05 -9.07
C LEU A 951 20.74 48.11 -7.74
N ARG A 952 20.05 48.41 -6.64
CA ARG A 952 20.65 48.29 -5.30
C ARG A 952 20.37 46.90 -4.76
N ILE A 953 21.41 46.07 -4.72
CA ILE A 953 21.38 44.70 -4.22
C ILE A 953 22.06 44.68 -2.86
N GLY A 954 21.28 44.46 -1.79
CA GLY A 954 21.79 44.62 -0.43
C GLY A 954 22.39 46.03 -0.21
N ASN A 955 23.69 46.09 0.11
CA ASN A 955 24.41 47.35 0.32
C ASN A 955 25.18 47.86 -0.91
N PHE A 956 25.07 47.21 -2.07
CA PHE A 956 25.87 47.51 -3.25
C PHE A 956 25.01 47.97 -4.43
N ASN A 957 25.55 48.91 -5.21
CA ASN A 957 24.93 49.41 -6.44
C ASN A 957 25.51 48.66 -7.64
N VAL A 958 24.67 47.87 -8.32
CA VAL A 958 25.01 46.97 -9.43
C VAL A 958 24.43 47.53 -10.73
N SER A 959 25.24 47.66 -11.78
CA SER A 959 24.76 48.15 -13.08
C SER A 959 24.35 47.00 -14.01
N THR A 960 23.17 47.10 -14.63
CA THR A 960 22.64 46.12 -15.57
C THR A 960 23.37 46.20 -16.91
N LYS A 961 23.92 45.08 -17.40
CA LYS A 961 24.65 44.99 -18.69
C LYS A 961 23.90 44.26 -19.79
N GLY A 962 22.93 43.43 -19.43
CA GLY A 962 22.05 42.80 -20.39
C GLY A 962 20.84 42.14 -19.75
N ILE A 963 19.81 41.90 -20.54
CA ILE A 963 18.53 41.31 -20.16
C ILE A 963 18.30 40.07 -21.02
N PHE A 964 17.95 38.94 -20.41
CA PHE A 964 17.69 37.69 -21.12
C PHE A 964 16.36 37.74 -21.89
N GLN A 965 16.29 36.98 -22.97
CA GLN A 965 15.05 36.75 -23.72
C GLN A 965 14.09 35.88 -22.91
N GLU A 966 12.78 36.14 -23.04
CA GLU A 966 11.73 35.30 -22.48
C GLU A 966 11.89 33.86 -22.97
N THR A 967 11.91 32.91 -22.04
CA THR A 967 11.95 31.48 -22.33
C THR A 967 10.66 30.82 -21.88
N ASP A 968 9.98 30.12 -22.81
CA ASP A 968 8.82 29.29 -22.49
C ASP A 968 9.27 28.10 -21.61
N GLY A 969 8.63 27.86 -20.47
CA GLY A 969 9.07 26.82 -19.54
C GLY A 969 8.17 26.59 -18.31
N MET A 970 8.64 25.71 -17.41
CA MET A 970 7.98 25.35 -16.15
C MET A 970 7.79 26.57 -15.24
N SER A 971 6.68 26.64 -14.51
CA SER A 971 6.38 27.71 -13.55
C SER A 971 6.72 27.31 -12.11
N GLY A 972 7.16 28.27 -11.28
CA GLY A 972 7.37 28.09 -9.82
C GLY A 972 8.85 28.14 -9.38
N ARG A 973 9.20 27.79 -8.12
CA ARG A 973 10.59 27.91 -7.63
C ARG A 973 11.60 27.02 -8.39
N ILE A 974 11.16 25.92 -9.00
CA ILE A 974 11.98 25.07 -9.89
C ILE A 974 12.41 25.86 -11.15
N GLU A 975 11.60 26.82 -11.59
CA GLU A 975 11.91 27.73 -12.71
C GLU A 975 13.22 28.50 -12.46
N SER A 976 13.53 28.86 -11.21
CA SER A 976 14.76 29.60 -10.85
C SER A 976 16.04 28.76 -10.95
N ILE A 977 15.90 27.43 -10.89
CA ILE A 977 17.02 26.47 -10.99
C ILE A 977 17.27 26.13 -12.46
N VAL A 978 16.21 26.18 -13.28
CA VAL A 978 16.21 25.65 -14.64
C VAL A 978 16.28 26.75 -15.70
N THR A 979 15.66 27.91 -15.46
CA THR A 979 15.47 28.98 -16.44
C THR A 979 16.00 30.33 -15.95
N PRO A 980 16.37 31.24 -16.87
CA PRO A 980 16.88 32.56 -16.52
C PRO A 980 15.79 33.58 -16.16
N ASN A 981 14.50 33.28 -16.35
CA ASN A 981 13.42 34.28 -16.35
C ASN A 981 13.35 35.09 -15.04
N ILE A 982 13.50 34.40 -13.90
CA ILE A 982 13.29 34.96 -12.55
C ILE A 982 14.60 35.17 -11.76
N VAL A 983 15.75 35.24 -12.44
CA VAL A 983 17.09 35.29 -11.80
C VAL A 983 17.89 36.51 -12.23
N ILE A 984 18.67 37.08 -11.31
CA ILE A 984 19.70 38.08 -11.59
C ILE A 984 21.08 37.44 -11.47
N TYR A 985 21.88 37.51 -12.53
CA TYR A 985 23.21 36.88 -12.60
C TYR A 985 24.32 37.89 -12.32
N LEU A 986 25.24 37.56 -11.42
CA LEU A 986 26.45 38.34 -11.10
C LEU A 986 27.71 37.46 -11.29
N PRO A 987 28.91 38.05 -11.52
CA PRO A 987 30.15 37.29 -11.61
C PRO A 987 30.51 36.62 -10.28
N LEU A 988 30.94 35.36 -10.32
CA LEU A 988 31.33 34.60 -9.13
C LEU A 988 32.43 35.27 -8.30
N GLU A 989 33.37 35.97 -8.93
CA GLU A 989 34.42 36.76 -8.26
C GLU A 989 33.87 37.84 -7.31
N MET A 990 32.61 38.26 -7.49
CA MET A 990 31.96 39.25 -6.63
C MET A 990 31.23 38.62 -5.44
N ALA A 991 31.08 37.29 -5.37
CA ALA A 991 30.31 36.60 -4.33
C ALA A 991 30.78 36.96 -2.91
N ASP A 992 32.09 37.03 -2.66
CA ASP A 992 32.70 37.38 -1.36
C ASP A 992 32.25 38.74 -0.80
N LYS A 993 31.78 39.65 -1.67
CA LYS A 993 31.27 40.96 -1.24
C LYS A 993 29.85 40.85 -0.65
N PHE A 994 29.06 39.88 -1.10
CA PHE A 994 27.66 39.71 -0.71
C PHE A 994 27.48 38.59 0.31
N VAL A 995 28.22 37.50 0.16
CA VAL A 995 28.01 36.26 0.92
C VAL A 995 29.36 35.74 1.41
N ARG A 996 29.50 35.55 2.73
CA ARG A 996 30.68 34.92 3.34
C ARG A 996 30.49 33.40 3.40
N LYS A 997 30.44 32.75 2.25
CA LYS A 997 30.38 31.28 2.14
C LYS A 997 31.56 30.80 1.31
N ASP A 998 32.20 29.73 1.78
CA ASP A 998 33.31 29.02 1.14
C ASP A 998 32.84 27.78 0.36
N TYR A 999 31.56 27.75 -0.02
CA TYR A 999 30.92 26.63 -0.72
C TYR A 999 29.88 27.11 -1.73
N TYR A 1000 29.61 26.28 -2.72
CA TYR A 1000 28.61 26.46 -3.77
C TYR A 1000 27.30 25.80 -3.38
N ASP A 1001 26.18 26.42 -3.77
CA ASP A 1001 24.85 25.86 -3.52
C ASP A 1001 24.45 24.90 -4.66
N VAL A 1002 24.98 25.11 -5.87
CA VAL A 1002 24.73 24.31 -7.08
C VAL A 1002 26.02 24.14 -7.89
N ILE A 1003 26.22 22.97 -8.51
CA ILE A 1003 27.22 22.76 -9.55
C ILE A 1003 26.52 22.31 -10.83
N GLU A 1004 26.69 23.05 -11.91
CA GLU A 1004 26.20 22.66 -13.23
C GLU A 1004 27.30 22.02 -14.06
N VAL A 1005 26.98 20.93 -14.76
CA VAL A 1005 27.91 20.15 -15.56
C VAL A 1005 27.37 20.01 -16.97
N LYS A 1006 28.20 20.33 -17.96
CA LYS A 1006 27.91 20.09 -19.38
C LYS A 1006 28.65 18.85 -19.84
N VAL A 1007 27.95 17.89 -20.43
CA VAL A 1007 28.58 16.69 -21.00
C VAL A 1007 28.94 16.86 -22.48
N ILE A 1008 29.94 16.10 -22.94
CA ILE A 1008 30.39 16.08 -24.34
C ILE A 1008 29.46 15.21 -25.18
N ASP A 1009 29.17 13.99 -24.73
CA ASP A 1009 28.25 13.04 -25.35
C ASP A 1009 27.00 12.86 -24.48
N THR A 1010 25.85 13.30 -25.01
CA THR A 1010 24.55 13.23 -24.33
C THR A 1010 24.07 11.80 -24.12
N ASN A 1011 24.57 10.81 -24.88
CA ASN A 1011 24.21 9.40 -24.67
C ASN A 1011 24.92 8.80 -23.46
N LYS A 1012 25.96 9.49 -22.94
CA LYS A 1012 26.74 9.08 -21.78
C LYS A 1012 26.38 9.87 -20.52
N THR A 1013 25.36 10.73 -20.56
CA THR A 1013 24.93 11.57 -19.42
C THR A 1013 24.71 10.73 -18.16
N LYS A 1014 24.02 9.58 -18.25
CA LYS A 1014 23.81 8.67 -17.11
C LYS A 1014 25.12 8.14 -16.52
N THR A 1015 26.05 7.67 -17.35
CA THR A 1015 27.36 7.20 -16.88
C THR A 1015 28.22 8.32 -16.29
N THR A 1016 28.00 9.56 -16.73
CA THR A 1016 28.67 10.74 -16.15
C THR A 1016 28.06 11.11 -14.81
N ASP A 1017 26.73 11.02 -14.67
CA ASP A 1017 26.01 11.19 -13.41
C ASP A 1017 26.47 10.18 -12.35
N GLU A 1018 26.57 8.89 -12.71
CA GLU A 1018 27.08 7.84 -11.81
C GLU A 1018 28.49 8.16 -11.31
N LYS A 1019 29.39 8.63 -12.19
CA LYS A 1019 30.75 9.05 -11.79
C LYS A 1019 30.75 10.28 -10.89
N ILE A 1020 29.83 11.22 -11.12
CA ILE A 1020 29.65 12.41 -10.27
C ILE A 1020 29.14 11.99 -8.89
N ASN A 1021 28.15 11.09 -8.82
CA ASN A 1021 27.60 10.58 -7.57
C ASN A 1021 28.68 9.88 -6.74
N ASN A 1022 29.52 9.03 -7.36
CA ASN A 1022 30.62 8.37 -6.67
C ASN A 1022 31.62 9.38 -6.05
N ILE A 1023 31.94 10.47 -6.76
CA ILE A 1023 32.82 11.54 -6.23
C ILE A 1023 32.17 12.25 -5.04
N LEU A 1024 30.85 12.47 -5.09
CA LEU A 1024 30.11 13.14 -4.02
C LEU A 1024 29.94 12.23 -2.80
N GLU A 1025 29.69 10.93 -2.99
CA GLU A 1025 29.58 9.94 -1.91
C GLU A 1025 30.91 9.69 -1.20
N ASP A 1026 32.02 9.56 -1.94
CA ASP A 1026 33.36 9.42 -1.38
C ASP A 1026 33.75 10.63 -0.52
N LYS A 1027 33.44 11.83 -1.01
CA LYS A 1027 33.83 13.07 -0.35
C LYS A 1027 32.89 13.49 0.79
N TYR A 1028 31.63 13.09 0.72
CA TYR A 1028 30.59 13.47 1.67
C TYR A 1028 29.73 12.26 2.10
N PRO A 1029 30.33 11.29 2.81
CA PRO A 1029 29.60 10.14 3.32
C PRO A 1029 28.47 10.61 4.26
N ASN A 1030 27.28 10.04 4.11
CA ASN A 1030 26.06 10.35 4.88
C ASN A 1030 25.44 11.74 4.65
N ARG A 1031 25.79 12.46 3.57
CA ARG A 1031 25.13 13.72 3.18
C ARG A 1031 24.25 13.51 1.95
N ILE A 1032 23.06 14.11 1.97
CA ILE A 1032 22.07 13.94 0.91
C ILE A 1032 22.25 15.04 -0.14
N PHE A 1033 22.40 14.65 -1.41
CA PHE A 1033 22.45 15.53 -2.56
C PHE A 1033 21.51 15.03 -3.66
N SER A 1034 21.32 15.82 -4.72
CA SER A 1034 20.50 15.40 -5.86
C SER A 1034 21.08 15.86 -7.18
N THR A 1035 21.06 14.98 -8.17
CA THR A 1035 21.39 15.31 -9.55
C THR A 1035 20.15 15.32 -10.41
N VAL A 1036 20.04 16.35 -11.26
CA VAL A 1036 18.92 16.60 -12.17
C VAL A 1036 19.45 16.74 -13.59
N TYR A 1037 18.97 15.90 -14.51
CA TYR A 1037 19.31 15.95 -15.93
C TYR A 1037 18.12 15.56 -16.79
N THR A 1038 18.18 15.89 -18.09
CA THR A 1038 17.05 15.82 -19.01
C THR A 1038 16.43 14.42 -19.11
N GLU A 1039 17.25 13.37 -19.21
CA GLU A 1039 16.76 12.00 -19.37
C GLU A 1039 16.07 11.47 -18.09
N LYS A 1040 16.54 11.86 -16.90
CA LYS A 1040 15.91 11.54 -15.61
C LYS A 1040 14.55 12.23 -15.48
N LEU A 1041 14.49 13.53 -15.83
CA LEU A 1041 13.23 14.28 -15.87
C LEU A 1041 12.24 13.69 -16.89
N GLN A 1042 12.71 13.35 -18.09
CA GLN A 1042 11.88 12.79 -19.13
C GLN A 1042 11.31 11.42 -18.74
N SER A 1043 12.12 10.54 -18.14
CA SER A 1043 11.67 9.22 -17.69
C SER A 1043 10.66 9.33 -16.54
N THR A 1044 10.93 10.15 -15.53
CA THR A 1044 9.99 10.37 -14.41
C THR A 1044 8.64 10.91 -14.89
N VAL A 1045 8.62 11.91 -15.79
CA VAL A 1045 7.35 12.43 -16.29
C VAL A 1045 6.66 11.45 -17.26
N SER A 1046 7.42 10.72 -18.07
CA SER A 1046 6.84 9.68 -18.96
C SER A 1046 6.16 8.57 -18.15
N GLU A 1047 6.74 8.19 -17.02
CA GLU A 1047 6.19 7.20 -16.09
C GLU A 1047 4.88 7.69 -15.44
N ILE A 1048 4.84 8.96 -15.00
CA ILE A 1048 3.63 9.59 -14.47
C ILE A 1048 2.52 9.63 -15.54
N LEU A 1049 2.85 10.04 -16.77
CA LEU A 1049 1.87 10.08 -17.86
C LEU A 1049 1.35 8.69 -18.24
N TYR A 1050 2.22 7.67 -18.21
CA TYR A 1050 1.82 6.30 -18.45
C TYR A 1050 0.79 5.83 -17.40
N GLN A 1051 0.96 6.21 -16.13
CA GLN A 1051 -0.01 5.91 -15.08
C GLN A 1051 -1.35 6.62 -15.32
N PHE A 1052 -1.34 7.90 -15.72
CA PHE A 1052 -2.57 8.62 -16.10
C PHE A 1052 -3.29 7.99 -17.31
N ASP A 1053 -2.54 7.60 -18.33
CA ASP A 1053 -3.09 6.92 -19.51
C ASP A 1053 -3.74 5.58 -19.15
N LEU A 1054 -3.14 4.83 -18.21
CA LEU A 1054 -3.67 3.56 -17.72
C LEU A 1054 -4.99 3.75 -16.97
N ILE A 1055 -5.07 4.72 -16.05
CA ILE A 1055 -6.30 5.02 -15.28
C ILE A 1055 -7.44 5.42 -16.21
N ILE A 1056 -7.22 6.36 -17.13
CA ILE A 1056 -8.29 6.83 -18.04
C ILE A 1056 -8.70 5.72 -19.01
N SER A 1057 -7.77 4.87 -19.44
CA SER A 1057 -8.07 3.71 -20.30
C SER A 1057 -8.90 2.65 -19.58
N LEU A 1058 -8.61 2.37 -18.30
CA LEU A 1058 -9.43 1.50 -17.45
C LEU A 1058 -10.85 2.05 -17.32
N ILE A 1059 -11.01 3.33 -17.01
CA ILE A 1059 -12.33 3.99 -16.94
C ILE A 1059 -13.09 3.85 -18.27
N GLY A 1060 -12.40 4.03 -19.40
CA GLY A 1060 -12.98 3.84 -20.73
C GLY A 1060 -13.48 2.40 -20.96
N ILE A 1061 -12.69 1.40 -20.56
CA ILE A 1061 -13.07 -0.02 -20.64
C ILE A 1061 -14.26 -0.31 -19.72
N PHE A 1062 -14.25 0.18 -18.47
CA PHE A 1062 -15.38 0.05 -17.55
C PHE A 1062 -16.65 0.68 -18.10
N CYS A 1063 -16.59 1.87 -18.69
CA CYS A 1063 -17.74 2.52 -19.32
C CYS A 1063 -18.31 1.67 -20.48
N LEU A 1064 -17.45 1.03 -21.26
CA LEU A 1064 -17.87 0.12 -22.33
C LEU A 1064 -18.50 -1.17 -21.77
N LEU A 1065 -17.97 -1.74 -20.67
CA LEU A 1065 -18.53 -2.93 -20.01
C LEU A 1065 -19.90 -2.65 -19.36
N VAL A 1066 -20.04 -1.54 -18.62
CA VAL A 1066 -21.32 -1.09 -18.05
C VAL A 1066 -22.34 -0.87 -19.16
N SER A 1067 -21.91 -0.30 -20.29
CA SER A 1067 -22.76 -0.17 -21.49
C SER A 1067 -23.16 -1.53 -22.05
N GLY A 1068 -22.24 -2.50 -22.08
CA GLY A 1068 -22.50 -3.90 -22.46
C GLY A 1068 -23.58 -4.56 -21.61
N ILE A 1069 -23.49 -4.44 -20.28
CA ILE A 1069 -24.52 -4.93 -19.34
C ILE A 1069 -25.86 -4.23 -19.58
N GLY A 1070 -25.84 -2.91 -19.82
CA GLY A 1070 -27.01 -2.14 -20.19
C GLY A 1070 -27.69 -2.64 -21.47
N ILE A 1071 -26.90 -3.02 -22.48
CA ILE A 1071 -27.38 -3.64 -23.73
C ILE A 1071 -27.99 -5.01 -23.44
N MET A 1072 -27.31 -5.85 -22.66
CA MET A 1072 -27.81 -7.18 -22.30
C MET A 1072 -29.17 -7.08 -21.60
N ASN A 1073 -29.29 -6.21 -20.60
CA ASN A 1073 -30.55 -5.94 -19.92
C ASN A 1073 -31.61 -5.43 -20.88
N MET A 1074 -31.25 -4.51 -21.80
CA MET A 1074 -32.14 -4.00 -22.84
C MET A 1074 -32.69 -5.11 -23.72
N VAL A 1075 -31.85 -6.04 -24.16
CA VAL A 1075 -32.25 -7.18 -24.99
C VAL A 1075 -33.14 -8.13 -24.21
N ILE A 1076 -32.77 -8.52 -22.98
CA ILE A 1076 -33.57 -9.44 -22.15
C ILE A 1076 -34.99 -8.90 -21.98
N VAL A 1077 -35.13 -7.64 -21.57
CA VAL A 1077 -36.45 -7.04 -21.35
C VAL A 1077 -37.23 -6.89 -22.66
N ASN A 1078 -36.59 -6.47 -23.76
CA ASN A 1078 -37.25 -6.43 -25.08
C ASN A 1078 -37.77 -7.80 -25.50
N MET A 1079 -37.05 -8.88 -25.19
CA MET A 1079 -37.50 -10.24 -25.47
C MET A 1079 -38.69 -10.63 -24.58
N THR A 1080 -38.70 -10.22 -23.30
CA THR A 1080 -39.83 -10.48 -22.39
C THR A 1080 -41.09 -9.69 -22.78
N GLU A 1081 -40.97 -8.40 -23.12
CA GLU A 1081 -42.10 -7.54 -23.52
C GLU A 1081 -42.71 -7.98 -24.85
N ARG A 1082 -41.90 -8.55 -25.75
CA ARG A 1082 -42.31 -8.99 -27.09
C ARG A 1082 -42.53 -10.50 -27.18
N ARG A 1083 -42.57 -11.21 -26.04
CA ARG A 1083 -42.70 -12.67 -26.00
C ARG A 1083 -43.93 -13.17 -26.77
N GLN A 1084 -45.06 -12.46 -26.64
CA GLN A 1084 -46.29 -12.76 -27.40
C GLN A 1084 -46.13 -12.52 -28.91
N GLU A 1085 -45.46 -11.44 -29.33
CA GLU A 1085 -45.19 -11.17 -30.74
C GLU A 1085 -44.27 -12.26 -31.35
N ILE A 1086 -43.23 -12.65 -30.63
CA ILE A 1086 -42.29 -13.72 -31.02
C ILE A 1086 -43.01 -15.06 -31.07
N GLY A 1087 -43.87 -15.36 -30.08
CA GLY A 1087 -44.72 -16.55 -30.04
C GLY A 1087 -45.68 -16.64 -31.22
N ILE A 1088 -46.32 -15.54 -31.62
CA ILE A 1088 -47.19 -15.48 -32.80
C ILE A 1088 -46.40 -15.71 -34.09
N MET A 1089 -45.21 -15.11 -34.23
CA MET A 1089 -44.34 -15.34 -35.40
C MET A 1089 -43.92 -16.81 -35.52
N MET A 1090 -43.56 -17.45 -34.40
CA MET A 1090 -43.23 -18.88 -34.36
C MET A 1090 -44.46 -19.75 -34.69
N ALA A 1091 -45.65 -19.39 -34.21
CA ALA A 1091 -46.90 -20.11 -34.48
C ALA A 1091 -47.34 -20.03 -35.97
N ILE A 1092 -47.03 -18.93 -36.66
CA ILE A 1092 -47.27 -18.75 -38.10
C ILE A 1092 -46.19 -19.47 -38.95
N GLY A 1093 -45.15 -20.04 -38.32
CA GLY A 1093 -44.11 -20.83 -38.97
C GLY A 1093 -42.83 -20.06 -39.30
N ALA A 1094 -42.57 -18.92 -38.66
CA ALA A 1094 -41.29 -18.21 -38.83
C ALA A 1094 -40.13 -19.02 -38.21
N PRO A 1095 -39.06 -19.33 -38.96
CA PRO A 1095 -37.93 -20.09 -38.41
C PRO A 1095 -37.11 -19.23 -37.45
N ASN A 1096 -36.56 -19.84 -36.38
CA ASN A 1096 -35.74 -19.17 -35.36
C ASN A 1096 -34.60 -18.33 -35.96
N LYS A 1097 -34.01 -18.79 -37.08
CA LYS A 1097 -32.97 -18.04 -37.82
C LYS A 1097 -33.45 -16.67 -38.33
N THR A 1098 -34.72 -16.54 -38.70
CA THR A 1098 -35.30 -15.25 -39.14
C THR A 1098 -35.51 -14.30 -37.96
N ILE A 1099 -35.91 -14.84 -36.79
CA ILE A 1099 -36.10 -14.05 -35.57
C ILE A 1099 -34.76 -13.55 -35.03
N ILE A 1100 -33.74 -14.43 -34.97
CA ILE A 1100 -32.35 -14.05 -34.62
C ILE A 1100 -31.86 -12.93 -35.54
N LYS A 1101 -32.07 -13.05 -36.85
CA LYS A 1101 -31.66 -12.02 -37.81
C LYS A 1101 -32.28 -10.67 -37.54
N ILE A 1102 -33.56 -10.60 -37.17
CA ILE A 1102 -34.22 -9.33 -36.85
C ILE A 1102 -33.58 -8.68 -35.62
N LEU A 1103 -33.39 -9.46 -34.55
CA LEU A 1103 -32.83 -8.96 -33.30
C LEU A 1103 -31.34 -8.57 -33.43
N VAL A 1104 -30.55 -9.35 -34.17
CA VAL A 1104 -29.15 -9.00 -34.47
C VAL A 1104 -29.06 -7.74 -35.34
N LEU A 1105 -29.99 -7.54 -36.29
CA LEU A 1105 -30.05 -6.30 -37.06
C LEU A 1105 -30.34 -5.09 -36.16
N GLU A 1106 -31.25 -5.22 -35.18
CA GLU A 1106 -31.51 -4.16 -34.19
C GLU A 1106 -30.22 -3.77 -33.42
N LEU A 1107 -29.41 -4.76 -33.02
CA LEU A 1107 -28.12 -4.55 -32.36
C LEU A 1107 -27.05 -3.93 -33.26
N VAL A 1108 -26.94 -4.38 -34.51
CA VAL A 1108 -26.00 -3.82 -35.49
C VAL A 1108 -26.30 -2.35 -35.75
N PHE A 1109 -27.58 -1.99 -35.87
CA PHE A 1109 -27.97 -0.58 -36.01
C PHE A 1109 -27.59 0.23 -34.78
N LEU A 1110 -27.84 -0.30 -33.58
CA LEU A 1110 -27.49 0.37 -32.34
C LEU A 1110 -25.97 0.58 -32.22
N GLY A 1111 -25.17 -0.42 -32.58
CA GLY A 1111 -23.71 -0.33 -32.61
C GLY A 1111 -23.15 0.64 -33.66
N ILE A 1112 -23.72 0.69 -34.86
CA ILE A 1112 -23.27 1.62 -35.92
C ILE A 1112 -23.58 3.08 -35.53
N VAL A 1113 -24.81 3.36 -35.09
CA VAL A 1113 -25.20 4.74 -34.75
C VAL A 1113 -24.44 5.19 -33.49
N GLY A 1114 -24.30 4.31 -32.48
CA GLY A 1114 -23.54 4.58 -31.26
C GLY A 1114 -22.05 4.78 -31.56
N GLY A 1115 -21.50 3.96 -32.45
CA GLY A 1115 -20.12 4.06 -32.92
C GLY A 1115 -19.84 5.38 -33.66
N ILE A 1116 -20.73 5.83 -34.54
CA ILE A 1116 -20.57 7.11 -35.25
C ILE A 1116 -20.67 8.30 -34.29
N ALA A 1117 -21.63 8.28 -33.35
CA ALA A 1117 -21.75 9.35 -32.38
C ALA A 1117 -20.56 9.38 -31.40
N GLY A 1118 -20.07 8.21 -30.96
CA GLY A 1118 -18.86 8.09 -30.16
C GLY A 1118 -17.61 8.53 -30.92
N PHE A 1119 -17.53 8.27 -32.22
CA PHE A 1119 -16.48 8.77 -33.11
C PHE A 1119 -16.46 10.31 -33.15
N ILE A 1120 -17.62 10.94 -33.30
CA ILE A 1120 -17.74 12.41 -33.32
C ILE A 1120 -17.39 13.00 -31.94
N GLY A 1121 -17.87 12.38 -30.85
CA GLY A 1121 -17.54 12.78 -29.49
C GLY A 1121 -16.05 12.67 -29.19
N GLY A 1122 -15.42 11.55 -29.55
CA GLY A 1122 -13.98 11.35 -29.43
C GLY A 1122 -13.19 12.37 -30.23
N LEU A 1123 -13.61 12.69 -31.46
CA LEU A 1123 -12.98 13.74 -32.26
C LEU A 1123 -13.04 15.11 -31.58
N PHE A 1124 -14.15 15.43 -30.90
CA PHE A 1124 -14.28 16.67 -30.13
C PHE A 1124 -13.34 16.70 -28.91
N VAL A 1125 -13.21 15.57 -28.19
CA VAL A 1125 -12.26 15.45 -27.07
C VAL A 1125 -10.83 15.67 -27.56
N VAL A 1126 -10.44 15.03 -28.68
CA VAL A 1126 -9.11 15.21 -29.28
C VAL A 1126 -8.84 16.67 -29.66
N LEU A 1127 -9.83 17.37 -30.24
CA LEU A 1127 -9.69 18.78 -30.59
C LEU A 1127 -9.54 19.68 -29.35
N ILE A 1128 -10.28 19.41 -28.28
CA ILE A 1128 -10.15 20.13 -27.01
C ILE A 1128 -8.76 19.89 -26.44
N THR A 1129 -8.30 18.64 -26.40
CA THR A 1129 -6.96 18.28 -25.92
C THR A 1129 -5.87 18.98 -26.73
N GLN A 1130 -5.99 19.02 -28.05
CA GLN A 1130 -5.06 19.76 -28.92
C GLN A 1130 -5.06 21.27 -28.63
N PHE A 1131 -6.23 21.84 -28.36
CA PHE A 1131 -6.36 23.26 -28.00
C PHE A 1131 -5.70 23.57 -26.65
N ILE A 1132 -5.97 22.74 -25.63
CA ILE A 1132 -5.38 22.91 -24.28
C ILE A 1132 -3.86 22.69 -24.34
N ALA A 1133 -3.40 21.64 -25.01
CA ALA A 1133 -1.98 21.30 -25.09
C ALA A 1133 -1.18 22.18 -26.07
N GLN A 1134 -1.85 23.06 -26.84
CA GLN A 1134 -1.24 23.90 -27.87
C GLN A 1134 -0.41 23.12 -28.91
N ILE A 1135 -0.79 21.87 -29.19
CA ILE A 1135 -0.13 21.00 -30.17
C ILE A 1135 -0.95 20.96 -31.46
N LEU A 1136 -0.30 21.28 -32.58
CA LEU A 1136 -0.93 21.45 -33.90
C LEU A 1136 -1.35 20.13 -34.58
N THR A 1137 -0.71 19.00 -34.30
CA THR A 1137 -0.99 17.72 -35.00
C THR A 1137 -0.64 16.49 -34.16
N MET A 1138 -1.59 15.58 -33.95
CA MET A 1138 -1.33 14.25 -33.36
C MET A 1138 -1.07 13.21 -34.46
N PRO A 1139 0.04 12.45 -34.41
CA PRO A 1139 0.19 11.26 -35.23
C PRO A 1139 -0.88 10.23 -34.85
N ASN A 1140 -1.34 9.42 -35.82
CA ASN A 1140 -2.16 8.22 -35.57
C ASN A 1140 -3.60 8.42 -35.03
N PHE A 1141 -4.15 9.64 -34.95
CA PHE A 1141 -5.51 9.87 -34.43
C PHE A 1141 -6.60 9.04 -35.15
N ALA A 1142 -6.46 8.86 -36.48
CA ALA A 1142 -7.41 8.08 -37.28
C ALA A 1142 -7.47 6.60 -36.85
N PHE A 1143 -6.34 6.05 -36.39
CA PHE A 1143 -6.27 4.67 -35.90
C PHE A 1143 -6.93 4.53 -34.55
N ILE A 1144 -6.58 5.39 -33.59
CA ILE A 1144 -7.14 5.39 -32.23
C ILE A 1144 -8.66 5.45 -32.31
N LEU A 1145 -9.18 6.33 -33.17
CA LEU A 1145 -10.61 6.50 -33.34
C LEU A 1145 -11.27 5.32 -34.06
N SER A 1146 -10.60 4.72 -35.05
CA SER A 1146 -11.09 3.50 -35.72
C SER A 1146 -11.11 2.26 -34.82
N LEU A 1147 -10.10 2.11 -33.96
CA LEU A 1147 -9.98 1.02 -33.00
C LEU A 1147 -11.07 1.13 -31.93
N SER A 1148 -11.28 2.34 -31.40
CA SER A 1148 -12.31 2.61 -30.41
C SER A 1148 -13.72 2.34 -30.97
N MET A 1149 -13.97 2.72 -32.23
CA MET A 1149 -15.22 2.41 -32.91
C MET A 1149 -15.44 0.89 -33.10
N PHE A 1150 -14.37 0.14 -33.43
CA PHE A 1150 -14.45 -1.31 -33.56
C PHE A 1150 -14.78 -1.99 -32.22
N LEU A 1151 -14.07 -1.63 -31.15
CA LEU A 1151 -14.30 -2.17 -29.81
C LEU A 1151 -15.74 -1.92 -29.34
N GLY A 1152 -16.26 -0.70 -29.57
CA GLY A 1152 -17.65 -0.37 -29.26
C GLY A 1152 -18.66 -1.26 -30.01
N ILE A 1153 -18.48 -1.50 -31.30
CA ILE A 1153 -19.35 -2.39 -32.08
C ILE A 1153 -19.22 -3.85 -31.61
N ALA A 1154 -18.00 -4.30 -31.31
CA ALA A 1154 -17.75 -5.66 -30.83
C ALA A 1154 -18.47 -5.93 -29.50
N ILE A 1155 -18.42 -4.99 -28.56
CA ILE A 1155 -19.07 -5.09 -27.25
C ILE A 1155 -20.60 -5.12 -27.40
N VAL A 1156 -21.17 -4.29 -28.28
CA VAL A 1156 -22.61 -4.29 -28.56
C VAL A 1156 -23.07 -5.64 -29.09
N LEU A 1157 -22.31 -6.24 -30.00
CA LEU A 1157 -22.62 -7.55 -30.54
C LEU A 1157 -22.44 -8.66 -29.51
N PHE A 1158 -21.35 -8.63 -28.74
CA PHE A 1158 -21.05 -9.63 -27.73
C PHE A 1158 -22.15 -9.71 -26.67
N PHE A 1159 -22.45 -8.60 -25.99
CA PHE A 1159 -23.46 -8.57 -24.92
C PHE A 1159 -24.89 -8.67 -25.44
N GLY A 1160 -25.17 -8.23 -26.66
CA GLY A 1160 -26.51 -8.30 -27.23
C GLY A 1160 -26.88 -9.68 -27.77
N VAL A 1161 -25.93 -10.43 -28.33
CA VAL A 1161 -26.21 -11.73 -28.99
C VAL A 1161 -26.40 -12.86 -27.97
N ILE A 1162 -25.66 -12.84 -26.86
CA ILE A 1162 -25.73 -13.87 -25.79
C ILE A 1162 -27.18 -14.12 -25.31
N PRO A 1163 -27.95 -13.11 -24.85
CA PRO A 1163 -29.32 -13.33 -24.39
C PRO A 1163 -30.26 -13.81 -25.50
N ILE A 1164 -30.06 -13.36 -26.75
CA ILE A 1164 -30.86 -13.80 -27.91
C ILE A 1164 -30.71 -15.31 -28.12
N ILE A 1165 -29.47 -15.81 -28.08
CA ILE A 1165 -29.19 -17.25 -28.26
C ILE A 1165 -29.78 -18.06 -27.10
N LYS A 1166 -29.65 -17.56 -25.87
CA LYS A 1166 -30.15 -18.24 -24.66
C LYS A 1166 -31.67 -18.40 -24.66
N GLU A 1167 -32.40 -17.35 -25.02
CA GLU A 1167 -33.86 -17.35 -24.93
C GLU A 1167 -34.53 -18.14 -26.07
N LEU A 1168 -33.91 -18.18 -27.26
CA LEU A 1168 -34.45 -18.91 -28.42
C LEU A 1168 -34.18 -20.43 -28.40
N LYS A 1169 -33.50 -20.93 -27.36
CA LYS A 1169 -33.38 -22.37 -27.08
C LYS A 1169 -34.60 -22.94 -26.34
N LYS A 1170 -35.50 -22.10 -25.79
CA LYS A 1170 -36.70 -22.54 -25.05
C LYS A 1170 -37.81 -22.99 -26.00
N GLU A 1171 -38.65 -23.94 -25.56
CA GLU A 1171 -39.71 -24.49 -26.41
C GLU A 1171 -40.81 -23.46 -26.75
N PRO A 1172 -41.29 -23.38 -28.00
CA PRO A 1172 -42.27 -22.37 -28.44
C PRO A 1172 -43.59 -22.37 -27.65
N ILE A 1173 -43.93 -23.51 -27.03
CA ILE A 1173 -45.18 -23.70 -26.29
C ILE A 1173 -45.16 -22.99 -24.93
N GLU A 1174 -43.98 -22.72 -24.36
CA GLU A 1174 -43.80 -21.94 -23.14
C GLU A 1174 -43.81 -20.43 -23.39
N ALA A 1175 -43.60 -19.98 -24.63
CA ALA A 1175 -43.62 -18.56 -24.99
C ALA A 1175 -45.05 -18.02 -25.23
N LEU A 1176 -46.02 -18.91 -25.47
CA LEU A 1176 -47.44 -18.58 -25.68
C LEU A 1176 -48.30 -18.68 -24.41
N ARG A 1177 -47.73 -19.23 -23.32
CA ARG A 1177 -48.28 -19.16 -21.96
C ARG A 1177 -47.74 -17.93 -21.23
#